data_AF-A0AA40BX30-F1
#
_entry.id   AF-A0AA40BX30-F1
#
_cell.length_a   1.000
_cell.length_b   1.000
_cell.length_c   1.000
_cell.angle_alpha   90.00
_cell.angle_beta   90.00
_cell.angle_gamma   90.00
#
_symmetry.space_group_name_H-M   'P 1'
#
loop_
_entity.id
_entity.type
_entity.pdbx_description
1 polymer ?
#
loop_
_entity_poly.entity_id
_entity_poly.type
_entity_poly.pdbx_seq_one_letter_code
_entity_poly.pdbx_strand_id
1 'polypeptide(L)'
;MASITVHNSLKPGGPVPFVPREEGKISWYACGPTVYDSSHLGHARNYVSTDIIRRILMHHFGFKVNFVMNYTDVDDKIIIRARRRRLLELEKEKPYSTEEVRDLGSKAFTAYAKSNLPLLESDSAPLDENNYQERKQAAYGKVLAGGTLSGEGKPSDAEAKVKMHLNNLDSAALALQNATGYHGAEEVLLPYLDSLYKETIDTSDQTMFTDLTKAMEKAFEKDMSDLNVLPPDEVTRVTEYVPQIVKFVETIVEKGFAYEANGSVYFDISAFEKAGNTYARLRPESKNDKALQEEGEGSLSKGLEGKKRSGDFALWKQSKKGEPFWPSPWGLGRPGWHIECSVMASDKLGEQMDIHSGGIDLAFPHHDNELAQSEAHFHVCGKGEHTWVKYFLHMGHLSIAGSKMSKSLKNFQTIQDALATTYTARNMRIVFLMGRWNDGVEISPDMRKQADSWETTLDNFFTNTKARLSEAGALGAGVKDLSLAEGSGSALLTELEQAKKDLNAALSNSFDTPAAMQVILRLVKEANKSSDSLPVIEAVARWVTKIVGTFGLDASAKPPYDGLGWASAGATNIDPKVGIKPYAAAYEKVKQEVEGLALTEESVKTLLAQQNPEVEFSELEKSGEKDIEKLALPYLRATSRLRDELRGIVASATLEPKTKQAILSLSDRVRDYDLTDLGVQLDDQTDKPSLIKFVPASRLIAAREEKAALLAEKARQKEEARKAREKAEEEKWAKAKVPPQDMFKSDANYQEWDAEGLPAKLADGSEVPKSQVKKLKKEWDRQKKLHDEYLVKFGASA
;
A
#
# COMPACT_ATOMS: atom_id res chain seq x y z
N MET A 1 -22.26 26.71 -11.12
CA MET A 1 -21.28 25.66 -10.77
C MET A 1 -20.18 25.66 -11.82
N ALA A 2 -18.90 25.50 -11.44
CA ALA A 2 -17.84 25.30 -12.44
C ALA A 2 -18.20 24.06 -13.29
N SER A 3 -18.00 24.11 -14.62
CA SER A 3 -18.27 22.95 -15.46
C SER A 3 -17.21 21.89 -15.18
N ILE A 4 -17.61 20.82 -14.48
CA ILE A 4 -16.74 19.67 -14.25
C ILE A 4 -16.57 18.96 -15.59
N THR A 5 -15.36 18.54 -15.90
CA THR A 5 -15.08 17.60 -16.98
C THR A 5 -14.54 16.32 -16.38
N VAL A 6 -14.88 15.17 -16.92
CA VAL A 6 -14.45 13.85 -16.42
C VAL A 6 -13.93 12.99 -17.55
N HIS A 7 -12.86 12.23 -17.31
CA HIS A 7 -12.48 11.17 -18.21
C HIS A 7 -13.59 10.10 -18.25
N ASN A 8 -14.05 9.76 -19.45
CA ASN A 8 -15.14 8.82 -19.65
C ASN A 8 -14.68 7.74 -20.63
N SER A 9 -14.64 6.49 -20.20
CA SER A 9 -14.17 5.40 -21.05
C SER A 9 -15.05 5.15 -22.29
N LEU A 10 -16.30 5.64 -22.32
CA LEU A 10 -17.13 5.63 -23.53
C LEU A 10 -16.67 6.64 -24.60
N LYS A 11 -15.87 7.62 -24.22
CA LYS A 11 -15.37 8.70 -25.08
C LYS A 11 -13.85 8.81 -24.91
N PRO A 12 -13.07 7.89 -25.51
CA PRO A 12 -11.62 7.87 -25.35
C PRO A 12 -11.01 9.19 -25.81
N GLY A 13 -10.06 9.70 -25.02
CA GLY A 13 -9.42 11.00 -25.25
C GLY A 13 -9.45 11.89 -24.00
N GLY A 14 -9.54 13.20 -24.23
CA GLY A 14 -9.59 14.20 -23.17
C GLY A 14 -10.89 14.15 -22.34
N PRO A 15 -10.89 14.71 -21.12
CA PRO A 15 -12.09 14.80 -20.28
C PRO A 15 -13.27 15.47 -20.99
N VAL A 16 -14.47 14.96 -20.76
CA VAL A 16 -15.73 15.45 -21.35
C VAL A 16 -16.59 16.14 -20.29
N PRO A 17 -17.48 17.10 -20.65
CA PRO A 17 -18.37 17.75 -19.68
C PRO A 17 -19.21 16.74 -18.88
N PHE A 18 -19.19 16.88 -17.55
CA PHE A 18 -20.00 16.11 -16.62
C PHE A 18 -21.30 16.85 -16.33
N VAL A 19 -22.42 16.26 -16.75
CA VAL A 19 -23.77 16.78 -16.56
C VAL A 19 -24.59 15.66 -15.93
N PRO A 20 -24.98 15.75 -14.64
CA PRO A 20 -25.80 14.73 -14.02
C PRO A 20 -27.20 14.69 -14.67
N ARG A 21 -27.89 13.56 -14.55
CA ARG A 21 -29.27 13.38 -15.01
C ARG A 21 -30.23 14.25 -14.20
N GLU A 22 -29.99 14.40 -12.91
CA GLU A 22 -30.74 15.28 -12.02
C GLU A 22 -29.81 16.33 -11.41
N GLU A 23 -30.20 17.60 -11.43
CA GLU A 23 -29.36 18.68 -10.90
C GLU A 23 -29.02 18.47 -9.42
N GLY A 24 -27.73 18.55 -9.10
CA GLY A 24 -27.24 18.39 -7.72
C GLY A 24 -27.25 16.97 -7.17
N LYS A 25 -27.68 15.95 -7.95
CA LYS A 25 -27.66 14.54 -7.54
C LYS A 25 -26.86 13.67 -8.50
N ILE A 26 -26.26 12.61 -7.99
CA ILE A 26 -25.50 11.63 -8.79
C ILE A 26 -25.94 10.22 -8.39
N SER A 27 -26.44 9.43 -9.34
CA SER A 27 -26.62 7.99 -9.17
C SER A 27 -25.35 7.26 -9.63
N TRP A 28 -24.72 6.49 -8.74
CA TRP A 28 -23.44 5.85 -9.01
C TRP A 28 -23.47 4.37 -8.61
N TYR A 29 -23.24 3.47 -9.56
CA TYR A 29 -22.96 2.06 -9.29
C TYR A 29 -21.46 1.74 -9.41
N ALA A 30 -20.91 0.99 -8.47
CA ALA A 30 -19.55 0.47 -8.55
C ALA A 30 -19.54 -1.06 -8.44
N CYS A 31 -18.84 -1.72 -9.37
CA CYS A 31 -18.59 -3.15 -9.28
C CYS A 31 -17.73 -3.45 -8.04
N GLY A 32 -18.28 -4.25 -7.13
CA GLY A 32 -17.58 -4.66 -5.92
C GLY A 32 -16.81 -5.98 -6.09
N PRO A 33 -16.28 -6.54 -4.99
CA PRO A 33 -15.37 -7.67 -5.06
C PRO A 33 -16.11 -9.00 -5.24
N THR A 34 -15.42 -9.96 -5.89
CA THR A 34 -15.75 -11.39 -5.73
C THR A 34 -15.25 -11.86 -4.37
N VAL A 35 -16.18 -12.18 -3.46
CA VAL A 35 -15.90 -12.47 -2.05
C VAL A 35 -15.46 -13.92 -1.81
N TYR A 36 -14.36 -14.32 -2.46
CA TYR A 36 -13.77 -15.66 -2.31
C TYR A 36 -12.47 -15.66 -1.50
N ASP A 37 -11.76 -14.54 -1.42
CA ASP A 37 -10.44 -14.46 -0.79
C ASP A 37 -10.09 -13.03 -0.38
N SER A 38 -9.09 -12.88 0.48
CA SER A 38 -8.67 -11.59 1.06
C SER A 38 -8.40 -10.51 0.02
N SER A 39 -8.64 -9.25 0.39
CA SER A 39 -8.36 -8.09 -0.45
C SER A 39 -6.86 -7.81 -0.55
N HIS A 40 -6.45 -7.14 -1.61
CA HIS A 40 -5.05 -6.82 -1.89
C HIS A 40 -4.89 -5.39 -2.37
N LEU A 41 -3.65 -4.88 -2.49
CA LEU A 41 -3.45 -3.47 -2.82
C LEU A 41 -4.05 -3.02 -4.16
N GLY A 42 -4.20 -3.93 -5.15
CA GLY A 42 -5.00 -3.62 -6.36
C GLY A 42 -6.46 -3.26 -6.06
N HIS A 43 -7.10 -3.94 -5.10
CA HIS A 43 -8.43 -3.58 -4.60
C HIS A 43 -8.37 -2.24 -3.85
N ALA A 44 -7.36 -2.04 -2.99
CA ALA A 44 -7.17 -0.77 -2.30
C ALA A 44 -7.08 0.40 -3.30
N ARG A 45 -6.30 0.26 -4.38
CA ARG A 45 -6.18 1.27 -5.44
C ARG A 45 -7.54 1.61 -6.05
N ASN A 46 -8.34 0.59 -6.38
CA ASN A 46 -9.68 0.78 -6.92
C ASN A 46 -10.58 1.54 -5.94
N TYR A 47 -10.85 0.96 -4.78
CA TYR A 47 -11.88 1.47 -3.85
C TYR A 47 -11.48 2.77 -3.14
N VAL A 48 -10.20 2.97 -2.83
CA VAL A 48 -9.72 4.23 -2.25
C VAL A 48 -9.80 5.36 -3.28
N SER A 49 -9.46 5.11 -4.54
CA SER A 49 -9.57 6.16 -5.58
C SER A 49 -11.05 6.51 -5.85
N THR A 50 -11.94 5.51 -5.89
CA THR A 50 -13.40 5.73 -5.95
C THR A 50 -13.88 6.59 -4.78
N ASP A 51 -13.45 6.27 -3.56
CA ASP A 51 -13.82 7.02 -2.35
C ASP A 51 -13.33 8.47 -2.38
N ILE A 52 -12.09 8.70 -2.83
CA ILE A 52 -11.54 10.05 -3.00
C ILE A 52 -12.41 10.85 -3.98
N ILE A 53 -12.76 10.28 -5.14
CA ILE A 53 -13.61 10.94 -6.13
C ILE A 53 -15.01 11.21 -5.57
N ARG A 54 -15.61 10.23 -4.88
CA ARG A 54 -16.91 10.35 -4.20
C ARG A 54 -16.89 11.50 -3.20
N ARG A 55 -15.85 11.59 -2.36
CA ARG A 55 -15.69 12.68 -1.39
C ARG A 55 -15.47 14.04 -2.05
N ILE A 56 -14.72 14.12 -3.16
CA ILE A 56 -14.56 15.36 -3.93
C ILE A 56 -15.93 15.83 -4.47
N LEU A 57 -16.69 14.92 -5.08
CA LEU A 57 -18.04 15.23 -5.58
C LEU A 57 -18.97 15.71 -4.46
N MET A 58 -18.93 15.06 -3.29
CA MET A 58 -19.78 15.42 -2.16
C MET A 58 -19.37 16.70 -1.44
N HIS A 59 -18.09 16.84 -1.08
CA HIS A 59 -17.63 17.86 -0.13
C HIS A 59 -17.00 19.08 -0.80
N HIS A 60 -16.44 18.94 -2.01
CA HIS A 60 -15.92 20.07 -2.78
C HIS A 60 -16.98 20.61 -3.76
N PHE A 61 -17.68 19.73 -4.48
CA PHE A 61 -18.70 20.16 -5.46
C PHE A 61 -20.14 20.17 -4.92
N GLY A 62 -20.40 19.59 -3.75
CA GLY A 62 -21.70 19.66 -3.09
C GLY A 62 -22.79 18.74 -3.65
N PHE A 63 -22.43 17.71 -4.43
CA PHE A 63 -23.41 16.75 -4.94
C PHE A 63 -23.95 15.83 -3.85
N LYS A 64 -25.23 15.47 -3.96
CA LYS A 64 -25.82 14.35 -3.24
C LYS A 64 -25.58 13.08 -4.06
N VAL A 65 -24.64 12.25 -3.62
CA VAL A 65 -24.32 10.99 -4.29
C VAL A 65 -25.15 9.86 -3.68
N ASN A 66 -25.83 9.07 -4.51
CA ASN A 66 -26.36 7.76 -4.15
C ASN A 66 -25.40 6.70 -4.73
N PHE A 67 -24.60 6.08 -3.85
CA PHE A 67 -23.54 5.14 -4.22
C PHE A 67 -23.94 3.70 -3.88
N VAL A 68 -24.13 2.88 -4.90
CA VAL A 68 -24.51 1.47 -4.81
C VAL A 68 -23.32 0.60 -5.18
N MET A 69 -23.09 -0.48 -4.45
CA MET A 69 -22.05 -1.46 -4.74
C MET A 69 -22.60 -2.87 -4.57
N ASN A 70 -22.17 -3.82 -5.40
CA ASN A 70 -22.51 -5.23 -5.20
C ASN A 70 -21.41 -6.01 -4.48
N TYR A 71 -21.77 -7.18 -3.98
CA TYR A 71 -20.85 -8.27 -3.75
C TYR A 71 -21.18 -9.40 -4.70
N THR A 72 -20.18 -9.86 -5.46
CA THR A 72 -20.31 -11.08 -6.26
C THR A 72 -20.09 -12.27 -5.32
N ASP A 73 -21.19 -12.82 -4.82
CA ASP A 73 -21.25 -13.98 -3.92
C ASP A 73 -21.64 -15.29 -4.64
N VAL A 74 -21.74 -15.24 -5.97
CA VAL A 74 -21.84 -16.40 -6.87
C VAL A 74 -20.80 -16.24 -7.97
N ASP A 75 -19.76 -17.09 -7.98
CA ASP A 75 -18.74 -17.10 -9.03
C ASP A 75 -18.01 -18.44 -9.05
N ASP A 76 -17.45 -18.82 -10.19
CA ASP A 76 -16.66 -20.04 -10.34
C ASP A 76 -15.53 -20.16 -9.30
N LYS A 77 -14.87 -19.03 -8.94
CA LYS A 77 -13.80 -19.02 -7.92
C LYS A 77 -14.33 -19.33 -6.52
N ILE A 78 -15.53 -18.85 -6.19
CA ILE A 78 -16.21 -19.15 -4.92
C ILE A 78 -16.57 -20.62 -4.89
N ILE A 79 -17.18 -21.12 -5.98
CA ILE A 79 -17.63 -22.51 -6.10
C ILE A 79 -16.45 -23.47 -5.88
N ILE A 80 -15.37 -23.25 -6.63
CA ILE A 80 -14.16 -24.08 -6.55
C ILE A 80 -13.56 -24.03 -5.14
N ARG A 81 -13.45 -22.84 -4.54
CA ARG A 81 -12.81 -22.70 -3.23
C ARG A 81 -13.64 -23.32 -2.10
N ALA A 82 -14.93 -23.04 -2.05
CA ALA A 82 -15.84 -23.60 -1.05
C ALA A 82 -15.87 -25.13 -1.16
N ARG A 83 -16.03 -25.67 -2.39
CA ARG A 83 -16.06 -27.12 -2.63
C ARG A 83 -14.75 -27.80 -2.25
N ARG A 84 -13.61 -27.22 -2.62
CA ARG A 84 -12.29 -27.74 -2.25
C ARG A 84 -12.08 -27.77 -0.74
N ARG A 85 -12.48 -26.70 -0.03
CA ARG A 85 -12.41 -26.67 1.44
C ARG A 85 -13.27 -27.77 2.06
N ARG A 86 -14.52 -27.90 1.61
CA ARG A 86 -15.43 -28.94 2.07
C ARG A 86 -14.89 -30.35 1.81
N LEU A 87 -14.32 -30.59 0.63
CA LEU A 87 -13.69 -31.86 0.28
C LEU A 87 -12.50 -32.17 1.18
N LEU A 88 -11.66 -31.17 1.49
CA LEU A 88 -10.54 -31.36 2.41
C LEU A 88 -10.99 -31.66 3.84
N GLU A 89 -12.06 -31.03 4.33
CA GLU A 89 -12.66 -31.34 5.64
C GLU A 89 -13.12 -32.80 5.69
N LEU A 90 -13.88 -33.24 4.69
CA LEU A 90 -14.34 -34.63 4.59
C LEU A 90 -13.18 -35.62 4.44
N GLU A 91 -12.12 -35.25 3.72
CA GLU A 91 -10.93 -36.09 3.57
C GLU A 91 -10.17 -36.22 4.89
N LYS A 92 -10.12 -35.15 5.70
CA LYS A 92 -9.50 -35.13 7.05
C LYS A 92 -10.22 -36.03 8.07
N GLU A 93 -11.51 -36.31 7.86
CA GLU A 93 -12.29 -37.19 8.74
C GLU A 93 -12.08 -38.69 8.46
N LYS A 94 -11.45 -39.05 7.33
CA LYS A 94 -11.20 -40.44 6.97
C LYS A 94 -10.07 -41.04 7.80
N PRO A 95 -10.21 -42.29 8.30
CA PRO A 95 -9.17 -42.94 9.09
C PRO A 95 -8.08 -43.50 8.18
N TYR A 96 -7.13 -42.66 7.77
CA TYR A 96 -6.00 -43.09 6.94
C TYR A 96 -4.86 -43.69 7.77
N SER A 97 -4.24 -44.74 7.24
CA SER A 97 -2.89 -45.17 7.65
C SER A 97 -1.83 -44.20 7.10
N THR A 98 -0.64 -44.20 7.69
CA THR A 98 0.49 -43.37 7.22
C THR A 98 0.82 -43.63 5.74
N GLU A 99 0.73 -44.88 5.30
CA GLU A 99 0.95 -45.29 3.91
C GLU A 99 -0.12 -44.71 2.97
N GLU A 100 -1.39 -44.73 3.38
CA GLU A 100 -2.50 -44.19 2.59
C GLU A 100 -2.41 -42.67 2.44
N VAL A 101 -2.03 -41.96 3.51
CA VAL A 101 -1.80 -40.51 3.44
C VAL A 101 -0.65 -40.20 2.48
N ARG A 102 0.43 -40.99 2.51
CA ARG A 102 1.57 -40.83 1.60
C ARG A 102 1.18 -41.08 0.13
N ASP A 103 0.43 -42.16 -0.13
CA ASP A 103 -0.06 -42.50 -1.47
C ASP A 103 -0.98 -41.39 -2.02
N LEU A 104 -1.90 -40.88 -1.21
CA LEU A 104 -2.76 -39.76 -1.59
C LEU A 104 -1.95 -38.51 -1.94
N GLY A 105 -0.98 -38.15 -1.10
CA GLY A 105 -0.10 -37.00 -1.34
C GLY A 105 0.75 -37.16 -2.60
N SER A 106 1.29 -38.35 -2.86
CA SER A 106 2.09 -38.66 -4.04
C SER A 106 1.25 -38.56 -5.32
N LYS A 107 0.04 -39.12 -5.34
CA LYS A 107 -0.89 -39.01 -6.47
C LYS A 107 -1.27 -37.55 -6.76
N ALA A 108 -1.56 -36.78 -5.72
CA ALA A 108 -1.83 -35.36 -5.85
C ALA A 108 -0.64 -34.58 -6.42
N PHE A 109 0.57 -34.87 -5.92
CA PHE A 109 1.83 -34.28 -6.39
C PHE A 109 2.02 -34.49 -7.89
N THR A 110 1.94 -35.73 -8.37
CA THR A 110 2.13 -36.06 -9.78
C THR A 110 1.01 -35.46 -10.64
N ALA A 111 -0.26 -35.55 -10.22
CA ALA A 111 -1.38 -34.98 -10.97
C ALA A 111 -1.28 -33.46 -11.13
N TYR A 112 -0.84 -32.76 -10.08
CA TYR A 112 -0.65 -31.32 -10.10
C TYR A 112 0.53 -30.90 -10.99
N ALA A 113 1.65 -31.61 -10.89
CA ALA A 113 2.82 -31.37 -11.74
C ALA A 113 2.47 -31.54 -13.22
N LYS A 114 1.79 -32.64 -13.58
CA LYS A 114 1.34 -32.90 -14.95
C LYS A 114 0.45 -31.77 -15.50
N SER A 115 -0.44 -31.24 -14.67
CA SER A 115 -1.43 -30.24 -15.10
C SER A 115 -0.84 -28.83 -15.22
N ASN A 116 0.11 -28.46 -14.36
CA ASN A 116 0.58 -27.07 -14.24
C ASN A 116 2.04 -26.88 -14.66
N LEU A 117 2.84 -27.93 -14.65
CA LEU A 117 4.28 -27.91 -14.92
C LEU A 117 4.67 -29.10 -15.82
N PRO A 118 4.08 -29.21 -17.03
CA PRO A 118 4.21 -30.41 -17.87
C PRO A 118 5.66 -30.72 -18.28
N LEU A 119 6.58 -29.75 -18.26
CA LEU A 119 8.00 -29.99 -18.55
C LEU A 119 8.76 -30.81 -17.47
N LEU A 120 8.12 -31.13 -16.33
CA LEU A 120 8.68 -32.04 -15.33
C LEU A 120 8.51 -33.52 -15.71
N GLU A 121 7.60 -33.81 -16.64
CA GLU A 121 7.38 -35.17 -17.15
C GLU A 121 8.59 -35.63 -17.99
N SER A 122 8.94 -36.90 -17.85
CA SER A 122 10.03 -37.54 -18.62
C SER A 122 9.68 -38.99 -18.91
N ASP A 123 10.06 -39.48 -20.07
CA ASP A 123 9.87 -40.88 -20.49
C ASP A 123 10.76 -41.85 -19.69
N SER A 124 11.81 -41.36 -19.02
CA SER A 124 12.80 -42.19 -18.34
C SER A 124 12.36 -42.74 -16.99
N ALA A 125 11.53 -42.01 -16.23
CA ALA A 125 10.97 -42.44 -14.94
C ALA A 125 9.80 -41.54 -14.52
N PRO A 126 8.84 -42.06 -13.72
CA PRO A 126 7.79 -41.23 -13.11
C PRO A 126 8.36 -40.11 -12.22
N LEU A 127 7.67 -38.98 -12.18
CA LEU A 127 8.01 -37.88 -11.27
C LEU A 127 7.65 -38.26 -9.82
N ASP A 128 8.59 -38.04 -8.90
CA ASP A 128 8.42 -38.23 -7.45
C ASP A 128 9.16 -37.15 -6.63
N GLU A 129 9.00 -37.17 -5.30
CA GLU A 129 9.61 -36.20 -4.39
C GLU A 129 11.14 -36.24 -4.35
N ASN A 130 11.78 -37.33 -4.79
CA ASN A 130 13.22 -37.54 -4.74
C ASN A 130 13.92 -37.04 -6.01
N ASN A 131 13.28 -37.21 -7.17
CA ASN A 131 13.80 -36.76 -8.46
C ASN A 131 13.31 -35.35 -8.87
N TYR A 132 12.34 -34.79 -8.14
CA TYR A 132 11.74 -33.49 -8.45
C TYR A 132 12.73 -32.32 -8.48
N GLN A 133 13.65 -32.21 -7.50
CA GLN A 133 14.55 -31.05 -7.43
C GLN A 133 15.49 -30.97 -8.63
N GLU A 134 16.02 -32.11 -9.08
CA GLU A 134 16.87 -32.18 -10.27
C GLU A 134 16.08 -31.79 -11.53
N ARG A 135 14.88 -32.36 -11.71
CA ARG A 135 14.01 -32.06 -12.87
C ARG A 135 13.54 -30.62 -12.90
N LYS A 136 13.22 -30.04 -11.73
CA LYS A 136 12.88 -28.63 -11.57
C LYS A 136 14.00 -27.74 -12.09
N GLN A 137 15.25 -28.00 -11.72
CA GLN A 137 16.38 -27.22 -12.19
C GLN A 137 16.63 -27.41 -13.69
N ALA A 138 16.52 -28.64 -14.19
CA ALA A 138 16.69 -28.94 -15.61
C ALA A 138 15.63 -28.25 -16.49
N ALA A 139 14.36 -28.32 -16.10
CA ALA A 139 13.24 -27.81 -16.89
C ALA A 139 13.02 -26.30 -16.72
N TYR A 140 13.18 -25.77 -15.49
CA TYR A 140 12.78 -24.40 -15.14
C TYR A 140 13.90 -23.55 -14.52
N GLY A 141 15.15 -24.03 -14.50
CA GLY A 141 16.30 -23.31 -13.92
C GLY A 141 16.47 -21.89 -14.46
N LYS A 142 16.20 -21.68 -15.76
CA LYS A 142 16.24 -20.34 -16.39
C LYS A 142 15.19 -19.39 -15.80
N VAL A 143 13.96 -19.88 -15.58
CA VAL A 143 12.88 -19.09 -14.97
C VAL A 143 13.22 -18.77 -13.52
N LEU A 144 13.77 -19.73 -12.78
CA LEU A 144 14.22 -19.55 -11.40
C LEU A 144 15.34 -18.49 -11.31
N ALA A 145 16.24 -18.45 -12.29
CA ALA A 145 17.29 -17.42 -12.41
C ALA A 145 16.78 -16.04 -12.87
N GLY A 146 15.47 -15.86 -13.07
CA GLY A 146 14.87 -14.58 -13.47
C GLY A 146 14.75 -14.37 -14.99
N GLY A 147 15.00 -15.41 -15.79
CA GLY A 147 14.76 -15.39 -17.24
C GLY A 147 13.36 -15.88 -17.63
N THR A 148 13.12 -16.03 -18.94
CA THR A 148 11.90 -16.60 -19.52
C THR A 148 12.06 -18.10 -19.81
N LEU A 149 10.95 -18.78 -20.11
CA LEU A 149 11.00 -20.18 -20.57
C LEU A 149 11.80 -20.34 -21.88
N SER A 150 11.67 -19.37 -22.80
CA SER A 150 12.43 -19.36 -24.06
C SER A 150 13.89 -18.95 -23.87
N GLY A 151 14.22 -18.22 -22.80
CA GLY A 151 15.52 -17.60 -22.58
C GLY A 151 15.68 -16.23 -23.26
N GLU A 152 14.64 -15.73 -23.92
CA GLU A 152 14.61 -14.44 -24.59
C GLU A 152 13.51 -13.53 -24.01
N GLY A 153 13.75 -12.22 -24.00
CA GLY A 153 12.79 -11.23 -23.52
C GLY A 153 12.76 -11.04 -22.00
N LYS A 154 11.82 -10.22 -21.53
CA LYS A 154 11.58 -10.00 -20.10
C LYS A 154 10.54 -11.00 -19.60
N PRO A 155 10.67 -11.53 -18.37
CA PRO A 155 9.65 -12.34 -17.73
C PRO A 155 8.27 -11.67 -17.75
N SER A 156 7.24 -12.48 -17.92
CA SER A 156 5.84 -12.08 -17.96
C SER A 156 5.05 -12.75 -16.83
N ASP A 157 3.74 -12.53 -16.81
CA ASP A 157 2.79 -13.22 -15.93
C ASP A 157 2.89 -14.76 -16.07
N ALA A 158 3.30 -15.28 -17.24
CA ALA A 158 3.48 -16.72 -17.44
C ALA A 158 4.61 -17.28 -16.56
N GLU A 159 5.77 -16.63 -16.54
CA GLU A 159 6.90 -17.02 -15.69
C GLU A 159 6.56 -16.90 -14.19
N ALA A 160 5.80 -15.87 -13.80
CA ALA A 160 5.33 -15.72 -12.44
C ALA A 160 4.39 -16.88 -12.03
N LYS A 161 3.48 -17.32 -12.90
CA LYS A 161 2.65 -18.52 -12.66
C LYS A 161 3.50 -19.78 -12.49
N VAL A 162 4.50 -19.98 -13.34
CA VAL A 162 5.41 -21.13 -13.24
C VAL A 162 6.10 -21.16 -11.86
N LYS A 163 6.66 -20.03 -11.42
CA LYS A 163 7.29 -19.91 -10.10
C LYS A 163 6.33 -20.25 -8.96
N MET A 164 5.10 -19.75 -9.03
CA MET A 164 4.05 -20.06 -8.06
C MET A 164 3.78 -21.57 -8.00
N HIS A 165 3.60 -22.24 -9.15
CA HIS A 165 3.34 -23.68 -9.17
C HIS A 165 4.54 -24.49 -8.65
N LEU A 166 5.77 -24.05 -8.95
CA LEU A 166 6.99 -24.66 -8.42
C LEU A 166 7.07 -24.54 -6.89
N ASN A 167 6.73 -23.38 -6.33
CA ASN A 167 6.70 -23.21 -4.88
C ASN A 167 5.67 -24.14 -4.21
N ASN A 168 4.48 -24.29 -4.80
CA ASN A 168 3.47 -25.23 -4.29
C ASN A 168 3.98 -26.68 -4.32
N LEU A 169 4.69 -27.10 -5.39
CA LEU A 169 5.31 -28.42 -5.45
C LEU A 169 6.50 -28.57 -4.51
N ASP A 170 7.28 -27.51 -4.24
CA ASP A 170 8.36 -27.57 -3.24
C ASP A 170 7.82 -27.90 -1.85
N SER A 171 6.74 -27.21 -1.43
CA SER A 171 6.08 -27.51 -0.16
C SER A 171 5.52 -28.93 -0.12
N ALA A 172 4.93 -29.40 -1.23
CA ALA A 172 4.40 -30.75 -1.31
C ALA A 172 5.50 -31.84 -1.30
N ALA A 173 6.61 -31.63 -2.02
CA ALA A 173 7.75 -32.53 -2.01
C ALA A 173 8.36 -32.63 -0.61
N LEU A 174 8.51 -31.50 0.08
CA LEU A 174 9.01 -31.48 1.46
C LEU A 174 8.07 -32.23 2.43
N ALA A 175 6.76 -32.06 2.29
CA ALA A 175 5.77 -32.77 3.11
C ALA A 175 5.83 -34.30 2.89
N LEU A 176 5.99 -34.75 1.64
CA LEU A 176 6.16 -36.16 1.30
C LEU A 176 7.46 -36.76 1.83
N GLN A 177 8.56 -36.02 1.74
CA GLN A 177 9.87 -36.42 2.27
C GLN A 177 9.85 -36.57 3.80
N ASN A 178 9.19 -35.64 4.49
CA ASN A 178 9.10 -35.64 5.95
C ASN A 178 8.02 -36.59 6.51
N ALA A 179 7.32 -37.33 5.65
CA ALA A 179 6.21 -38.21 6.02
C ALA A 179 5.12 -37.50 6.84
N THR A 180 4.93 -36.18 6.66
CA THR A 180 3.84 -35.42 7.27
C THR A 180 2.52 -35.58 6.51
N GLY A 181 2.51 -36.46 5.49
CA GLY A 181 1.34 -36.72 4.67
C GLY A 181 1.04 -35.56 3.73
N TYR A 182 -0.23 -35.10 3.73
CA TYR A 182 -0.63 -33.92 2.97
C TYR A 182 -0.58 -32.61 3.78
N HIS A 183 -0.22 -32.66 5.07
CA HIS A 183 -0.04 -31.44 5.87
C HIS A 183 1.14 -30.64 5.31
N GLY A 184 0.86 -29.41 4.82
CA GLY A 184 1.81 -28.59 4.07
C GLY A 184 1.77 -28.75 2.54
N ALA A 185 0.95 -29.68 2.02
CA ALA A 185 0.75 -29.93 0.59
C ALA A 185 -0.69 -29.60 0.11
N GLU A 186 -1.48 -28.90 0.92
CA GLU A 186 -2.92 -28.66 0.68
C GLU A 186 -3.18 -27.99 -0.69
N GLU A 187 -2.32 -27.06 -1.11
CA GLU A 187 -2.42 -26.38 -2.41
C GLU A 187 -2.34 -27.32 -3.62
N VAL A 188 -1.70 -28.48 -3.43
CA VAL A 188 -1.55 -29.53 -4.44
C VAL A 188 -2.64 -30.60 -4.27
N LEU A 189 -3.02 -30.91 -3.03
CA LEU A 189 -4.08 -31.87 -2.72
C LEU A 189 -5.47 -31.38 -3.13
N LEU A 190 -5.81 -30.13 -2.82
CA LEU A 190 -7.15 -29.55 -3.07
C LEU A 190 -7.62 -29.71 -4.53
N PRO A 191 -6.85 -29.33 -5.57
CA PRO A 191 -7.27 -29.55 -6.96
C PRO A 191 -7.38 -31.04 -7.33
N TYR A 192 -6.58 -31.91 -6.71
CA TYR A 192 -6.67 -33.35 -6.93
C TYR A 192 -7.96 -33.93 -6.34
N LEU A 193 -8.29 -33.62 -5.08
CA LEU A 193 -9.56 -34.02 -4.46
C LEU A 193 -10.76 -33.51 -5.26
N ASP A 194 -10.71 -32.26 -5.72
CA ASP A 194 -11.75 -31.68 -6.57
C ASP A 194 -11.93 -32.48 -7.87
N SER A 195 -10.84 -32.93 -8.50
CA SER A 195 -10.91 -33.73 -9.72
C SER A 195 -11.59 -35.08 -9.54
N LEU A 196 -11.47 -35.68 -8.34
CA LEU A 196 -12.05 -36.98 -8.01
C LEU A 196 -13.51 -36.88 -7.56
N TYR A 197 -13.81 -35.86 -6.75
CA TYR A 197 -15.01 -35.87 -5.90
C TYR A 197 -15.91 -34.64 -6.08
N LYS A 198 -15.61 -33.72 -7.00
CA LYS A 198 -16.46 -32.53 -7.21
C LYS A 198 -17.94 -32.86 -7.41
N GLU A 199 -18.26 -33.96 -8.10
CA GLU A 199 -19.65 -34.35 -8.40
C GLU A 199 -20.36 -35.06 -7.24
N THR A 200 -19.64 -35.45 -6.18
CA THR A 200 -20.21 -36.16 -5.03
C THR A 200 -20.68 -35.21 -3.93
N ILE A 201 -20.34 -33.93 -4.00
CA ILE A 201 -20.77 -32.92 -3.02
C ILE A 201 -22.22 -32.54 -3.29
N ASP A 202 -23.07 -32.75 -2.29
CA ASP A 202 -24.41 -32.19 -2.27
C ASP A 202 -24.32 -30.67 -2.10
N THR A 203 -24.92 -29.95 -3.03
CA THR A 203 -24.93 -28.48 -3.10
C THR A 203 -26.35 -27.91 -2.97
N SER A 204 -27.32 -28.76 -2.59
CA SER A 204 -28.68 -28.31 -2.26
C SER A 204 -28.69 -27.41 -1.02
N ASP A 205 -27.81 -27.69 -0.06
CA ASP A 205 -27.46 -26.75 1.00
C ASP A 205 -26.36 -25.80 0.52
N GLN A 206 -26.74 -24.53 0.32
CA GLN A 206 -25.82 -23.50 -0.15
C GLN A 206 -24.98 -22.87 0.98
N THR A 207 -25.13 -23.30 2.23
CA THR A 207 -24.40 -22.74 3.39
C THR A 207 -22.89 -22.75 3.19
N MET A 208 -22.33 -23.81 2.60
CA MET A 208 -20.88 -23.90 2.31
C MET A 208 -20.36 -22.75 1.44
N PHE A 209 -21.19 -22.22 0.52
CA PHE A 209 -20.85 -21.06 -0.30
C PHE A 209 -21.09 -19.78 0.49
N THR A 210 -22.24 -19.66 1.16
CA THR A 210 -22.62 -18.42 1.86
C THR A 210 -21.75 -18.12 3.08
N ASP A 211 -21.26 -19.14 3.78
CA ASP A 211 -20.38 -18.96 4.95
C ASP A 211 -19.01 -18.42 4.52
N LEU A 212 -18.47 -18.95 3.42
CA LEU A 212 -17.25 -18.41 2.81
C LEU A 212 -17.44 -16.96 2.39
N THR A 213 -18.51 -16.67 1.63
CA THR A 213 -18.72 -15.34 1.06
C THR A 213 -19.00 -14.29 2.14
N LYS A 214 -19.83 -14.59 3.14
CA LYS A 214 -20.06 -13.68 4.28
C LYS A 214 -18.80 -13.42 5.10
N ALA A 215 -17.97 -14.43 5.32
CA ALA A 215 -16.70 -14.24 6.04
C ALA A 215 -15.73 -13.33 5.26
N MET A 216 -15.65 -13.52 3.94
CA MET A 216 -14.79 -12.70 3.07
C MET A 216 -15.36 -11.29 2.85
N GLU A 217 -16.68 -11.14 2.80
CA GLU A 217 -17.37 -9.84 2.79
C GLU A 217 -17.01 -9.02 4.03
N LYS A 218 -17.17 -9.61 5.22
CA LYS A 218 -16.79 -8.96 6.49
C LYS A 218 -15.31 -8.59 6.53
N ALA A 219 -14.43 -9.43 5.98
CA ALA A 219 -13.01 -9.12 5.88
C ALA A 219 -12.75 -7.95 4.93
N PHE A 220 -13.42 -7.90 3.78
CA PHE A 220 -13.35 -6.79 2.84
C PHE A 220 -13.84 -5.48 3.48
N GLU A 221 -14.98 -5.48 4.16
CA GLU A 221 -15.52 -4.29 4.84
C GLU A 221 -14.56 -3.76 5.90
N LYS A 222 -13.94 -4.67 6.66
CA LYS A 222 -12.90 -4.30 7.62
C LYS A 222 -11.71 -3.63 6.92
N ASP A 223 -11.22 -4.21 5.83
CA ASP A 223 -10.10 -3.64 5.07
C ASP A 223 -10.45 -2.24 4.51
N MET A 224 -11.68 -2.06 4.01
CA MET A 224 -12.16 -0.75 3.52
C MET A 224 -12.25 0.28 4.65
N SER A 225 -12.79 -0.12 5.81
CA SER A 225 -12.84 0.73 6.99
C SER A 225 -11.45 1.11 7.48
N ASP A 226 -10.52 0.15 7.55
CA ASP A 226 -9.12 0.40 7.97
C ASP A 226 -8.41 1.38 7.01
N LEU A 227 -8.81 1.41 5.73
CA LEU A 227 -8.34 2.38 4.73
C LEU A 227 -9.13 3.70 4.69
N ASN A 228 -10.07 3.92 5.63
CA ASN A 228 -10.96 5.09 5.68
C ASN A 228 -11.84 5.28 4.42
N VAL A 229 -12.22 4.19 3.77
CA VAL A 229 -13.20 4.20 2.66
C VAL A 229 -14.60 4.32 3.25
N LEU A 230 -15.43 5.22 2.70
CA LEU A 230 -16.83 5.34 3.12
C LEU A 230 -17.62 4.09 2.70
N PRO A 231 -18.51 3.56 3.55
CA PRO A 231 -19.39 2.47 3.15
C PRO A 231 -20.31 2.93 1.99
N PRO A 232 -20.73 2.00 1.11
CA PRO A 232 -21.78 2.28 0.15
C PRO A 232 -23.08 2.72 0.83
N ASP A 233 -23.90 3.49 0.12
CA ASP A 233 -25.25 3.85 0.60
C ASP A 233 -26.18 2.63 0.54
N GLU A 234 -25.99 1.77 -0.48
CA GLU A 234 -26.67 0.48 -0.61
C GLU A 234 -25.70 -0.62 -1.07
N VAL A 235 -25.91 -1.83 -0.54
CA VAL A 235 -25.19 -3.05 -0.94
C VAL A 235 -26.18 -4.03 -1.56
N THR A 236 -25.76 -4.71 -2.62
CA THR A 236 -26.53 -5.78 -3.30
C THR A 236 -25.72 -7.08 -3.36
N ARG A 237 -26.37 -8.24 -3.33
CA ARG A 237 -25.73 -9.55 -3.42
C ARG A 237 -26.39 -10.40 -4.49
N VAL A 238 -25.63 -11.14 -5.27
CA VAL A 238 -26.15 -11.92 -6.40
C VAL A 238 -27.18 -12.94 -5.94
N THR A 239 -26.91 -13.62 -4.83
CA THR A 239 -27.84 -14.62 -4.24
C THR A 239 -29.22 -14.05 -3.91
N GLU A 240 -29.32 -12.74 -3.64
CA GLU A 240 -30.58 -12.05 -3.32
C GLU A 240 -31.38 -11.64 -4.60
N TYR A 241 -30.77 -11.70 -5.78
CA TYR A 241 -31.33 -11.18 -7.05
C TYR A 241 -31.57 -12.26 -8.12
N VAL A 242 -31.33 -13.55 -7.82
CA VAL A 242 -31.45 -14.61 -8.84
C VAL A 242 -32.82 -14.63 -9.56
N PRO A 243 -33.97 -14.47 -8.88
CA PRO A 243 -35.27 -14.39 -9.57
C PRO A 243 -35.37 -13.21 -10.54
N GLN A 244 -34.85 -12.04 -10.16
CA GLN A 244 -34.81 -10.83 -10.97
C GLN A 244 -33.88 -11.02 -12.17
N ILE A 245 -32.74 -11.69 -11.97
CA ILE A 245 -31.81 -12.04 -13.05
C ILE A 245 -32.51 -12.92 -14.09
N VAL A 246 -33.21 -13.97 -13.66
CA VAL A 246 -33.95 -14.85 -14.57
C VAL A 246 -34.94 -14.04 -15.42
N LYS A 247 -35.75 -13.19 -14.78
CA LYS A 247 -36.72 -12.33 -15.49
C LYS A 247 -36.08 -11.35 -16.47
N PHE A 248 -34.93 -10.79 -16.10
CA PHE A 248 -34.19 -9.88 -16.97
C PHE A 248 -33.68 -10.59 -18.21
N VAL A 249 -33.17 -11.82 -18.05
CA VAL A 249 -32.71 -12.68 -19.15
C VAL A 249 -33.89 -13.10 -20.04
N GLU A 250 -35.04 -13.47 -19.47
CA GLU A 250 -36.26 -13.76 -20.24
C GLU A 250 -36.62 -12.59 -21.17
N THR A 251 -36.55 -11.35 -20.66
CA THR A 251 -36.84 -10.15 -21.46
C THR A 251 -35.85 -9.98 -22.63
N ILE A 252 -34.56 -10.25 -22.41
CA ILE A 252 -33.54 -10.18 -23.48
C ILE A 252 -33.79 -11.26 -24.54
N VAL A 253 -34.20 -12.47 -24.13
CA VAL A 253 -34.59 -13.56 -25.03
C VAL A 253 -35.84 -13.18 -25.85
N GLU A 254 -36.88 -12.66 -25.21
CA GLU A 254 -38.12 -12.20 -25.86
C GLU A 254 -37.85 -11.12 -26.92
N LYS A 255 -36.88 -10.24 -26.67
CA LYS A 255 -36.44 -9.21 -27.62
C LYS A 255 -35.53 -9.73 -28.73
N GLY A 256 -35.15 -11.00 -28.71
CA GLY A 256 -34.33 -11.64 -29.74
C GLY A 256 -32.83 -11.36 -29.62
N PHE A 257 -32.36 -10.86 -28.46
CA PHE A 257 -30.95 -10.58 -28.20
C PHE A 257 -30.23 -11.69 -27.42
N ALA A 258 -30.94 -12.75 -27.07
CA ALA A 258 -30.37 -13.94 -26.44
C ALA A 258 -31.04 -15.20 -26.96
N TYR A 259 -30.36 -16.34 -26.80
CA TYR A 259 -30.87 -17.64 -27.19
C TYR A 259 -30.48 -18.71 -26.17
N GLU A 260 -31.37 -19.68 -25.98
CA GLU A 260 -31.10 -20.88 -25.20
C GLU A 260 -30.33 -21.89 -26.05
N ALA A 261 -29.41 -22.60 -25.40
CA ALA A 261 -28.77 -23.80 -25.92
C ALA A 261 -28.32 -24.70 -24.75
N ASN A 262 -28.80 -25.94 -24.73
CA ASN A 262 -28.41 -26.98 -23.78
C ASN A 262 -28.58 -26.57 -22.30
N GLY A 263 -29.67 -25.90 -21.96
CA GLY A 263 -29.99 -25.40 -20.60
C GLY A 263 -29.20 -24.15 -20.18
N SER A 264 -28.37 -23.60 -21.07
CA SER A 264 -27.69 -22.31 -20.88
C SER A 264 -28.30 -21.25 -21.80
N VAL A 265 -28.13 -19.97 -21.46
CA VAL A 265 -28.60 -18.85 -22.29
C VAL A 265 -27.42 -17.95 -22.62
N TYR A 266 -27.27 -17.62 -23.91
CA TYR A 266 -26.18 -16.82 -24.43
C TYR A 266 -26.69 -15.52 -25.07
N PHE A 267 -25.93 -14.45 -24.93
CA PHE A 267 -26.17 -13.17 -25.58
C PHE A 267 -25.76 -13.23 -27.06
N ASP A 268 -26.63 -12.81 -27.96
CA ASP A 268 -26.44 -12.82 -29.41
C ASP A 268 -25.89 -11.45 -29.88
N ILE A 269 -24.57 -11.30 -29.88
CA ILE A 269 -23.91 -10.03 -30.24
C ILE A 269 -24.33 -9.57 -31.64
N SER A 270 -24.44 -10.49 -32.60
CA SER A 270 -24.83 -10.12 -33.97
C SER A 270 -26.27 -9.62 -34.05
N ALA A 271 -27.20 -10.22 -33.30
CA ALA A 271 -28.58 -9.72 -33.25
C ALA A 271 -28.61 -8.30 -32.64
N PHE A 272 -27.85 -8.08 -31.57
CA PHE A 272 -27.72 -6.77 -30.93
C PHE A 272 -27.17 -5.70 -31.89
N GLU A 273 -26.11 -6.02 -32.64
CA GLU A 273 -25.52 -5.12 -33.64
C GLU A 273 -26.43 -4.90 -34.84
N LYS A 274 -27.14 -5.94 -35.31
CA LYS A 274 -28.12 -5.81 -36.41
C LYS A 274 -29.31 -4.93 -36.05
N ALA A 275 -29.65 -4.83 -34.77
CA ALA A 275 -30.69 -3.91 -34.28
C ALA A 275 -30.21 -2.45 -34.17
N GLY A 276 -28.97 -2.15 -34.55
CA GLY A 276 -28.41 -0.80 -34.59
C GLY A 276 -27.66 -0.38 -33.33
N ASN A 277 -27.34 -1.31 -32.43
CA ASN A 277 -26.51 -1.05 -31.26
C ASN A 277 -25.04 -1.42 -31.53
N THR A 278 -24.13 -0.99 -30.67
CA THR A 278 -22.69 -1.17 -30.80
C THR A 278 -22.17 -2.01 -29.64
N TYR A 279 -21.52 -3.14 -29.93
CA TYR A 279 -20.89 -3.97 -28.91
C TYR A 279 -19.40 -3.65 -28.75
N ALA A 280 -18.91 -3.75 -27.51
CA ALA A 280 -17.56 -3.41 -27.07
C ALA A 280 -17.22 -1.92 -27.25
N ARG A 281 -18.04 -1.02 -26.68
CA ARG A 281 -17.83 0.45 -26.79
C ARG A 281 -16.72 0.96 -25.90
N LEU A 282 -16.43 0.29 -24.77
CA LEU A 282 -15.39 0.73 -23.82
C LEU A 282 -13.99 0.32 -24.29
N ARG A 283 -13.84 -0.92 -24.78
CA ARG A 283 -12.57 -1.43 -25.34
C ARG A 283 -12.79 -2.11 -26.70
N PRO A 284 -13.07 -1.35 -27.78
CA PRO A 284 -13.32 -1.92 -29.11
C PRO A 284 -12.19 -2.80 -29.63
N GLU A 285 -10.94 -2.50 -29.25
CA GLU A 285 -9.76 -3.27 -29.61
C GLU A 285 -9.70 -4.66 -28.95
N SER A 286 -10.36 -4.82 -27.81
CA SER A 286 -10.42 -6.08 -27.06
C SER A 286 -11.56 -7.00 -27.51
N LYS A 287 -12.47 -6.53 -28.38
CA LYS A 287 -13.67 -7.27 -28.83
C LYS A 287 -13.38 -8.71 -29.29
N ASN A 288 -12.21 -8.96 -29.87
CA ASN A 288 -11.81 -10.27 -30.39
C ASN A 288 -10.68 -10.94 -29.59
N ASP A 289 -10.35 -10.42 -28.40
CA ASP A 289 -9.36 -11.02 -27.51
C ASP A 289 -9.95 -12.29 -26.87
N LYS A 290 -9.52 -13.44 -27.38
CA LYS A 290 -10.01 -14.75 -26.91
C LYS A 290 -9.67 -15.02 -25.45
N ALA A 291 -8.52 -14.56 -24.97
CA ALA A 291 -8.10 -14.82 -23.59
C ALA A 291 -9.00 -14.06 -22.61
N LEU A 292 -9.30 -12.79 -22.90
CA LEU A 292 -10.22 -11.99 -22.09
C LEU A 292 -11.66 -12.51 -22.17
N GLN A 293 -12.11 -12.94 -23.34
CA GLN A 293 -13.43 -13.58 -23.50
C GLN A 293 -13.54 -14.88 -22.67
N GLU A 294 -12.53 -15.74 -22.72
CA GLU A 294 -12.49 -16.98 -21.93
C GLU A 294 -12.42 -16.70 -20.42
N GLU A 295 -11.69 -15.66 -20.01
CA GLU A 295 -11.66 -15.22 -18.61
C GLU A 295 -13.04 -14.77 -18.13
N GLY A 296 -13.75 -13.96 -18.93
CA GLY A 296 -15.12 -13.51 -18.63
C GLY A 296 -16.14 -14.64 -18.50
N GLU A 297 -15.94 -15.73 -19.24
CA GLU A 297 -16.77 -16.93 -19.15
C GLU A 297 -16.54 -17.76 -17.88
N GLY A 298 -15.39 -17.64 -17.24
CA GLY A 298 -15.06 -18.41 -16.05
C GLY A 298 -14.62 -19.85 -16.33
N SER A 299 -13.87 -20.41 -15.37
CA SER A 299 -13.17 -21.69 -15.52
C SER A 299 -14.06 -22.93 -15.58
N LEU A 300 -15.29 -22.88 -15.03
CA LEU A 300 -16.23 -24.01 -15.02
C LEU A 300 -17.05 -24.11 -16.32
N SER A 301 -16.98 -23.08 -17.15
CA SER A 301 -17.63 -23.01 -18.47
C SER A 301 -16.90 -23.80 -19.56
N LYS A 302 -15.70 -24.34 -19.28
CA LYS A 302 -15.00 -25.23 -20.21
C LYS A 302 -15.87 -26.44 -20.56
N GLY A 303 -16.10 -26.64 -21.86
CA GLY A 303 -16.95 -27.71 -22.40
C GLY A 303 -18.45 -27.40 -22.45
N LEU A 304 -18.89 -26.16 -22.17
CA LEU A 304 -20.24 -25.74 -22.53
C LEU A 304 -20.33 -25.57 -24.06
N GLU A 305 -21.18 -26.36 -24.69
CA GLU A 305 -21.43 -26.35 -26.14
C GLU A 305 -22.75 -25.66 -26.46
N GLY A 306 -22.86 -25.06 -27.64
CA GLY A 306 -24.11 -24.46 -28.12
C GLY A 306 -24.03 -22.98 -28.46
N LYS A 307 -22.90 -22.31 -28.19
CA LYS A 307 -22.67 -20.95 -28.68
C LYS A 307 -22.70 -20.93 -30.21
N LYS A 308 -23.56 -20.09 -30.79
CA LYS A 308 -23.58 -19.83 -32.24
C LYS A 308 -22.26 -19.23 -32.72
N ARG A 309 -21.58 -18.46 -31.88
CA ARG A 309 -20.29 -17.81 -32.17
C ARG A 309 -19.40 -17.78 -30.93
N SER A 310 -18.08 -17.75 -31.14
CA SER A 310 -17.10 -17.77 -30.05
C SER A 310 -17.18 -16.55 -29.12
N GLY A 311 -17.56 -15.38 -29.65
CA GLY A 311 -17.65 -14.14 -28.88
C GLY A 311 -18.95 -13.96 -28.09
N ASP A 312 -20.00 -14.74 -28.40
CA ASP A 312 -21.26 -14.70 -27.65
C ASP A 312 -20.99 -15.15 -26.20
N PHE A 313 -21.63 -14.53 -25.21
CA PHE A 313 -21.33 -14.77 -23.80
C PHE A 313 -22.53 -15.22 -22.97
N ALA A 314 -22.28 -15.99 -21.91
CA ALA A 314 -23.35 -16.58 -21.09
C ALA A 314 -24.08 -15.53 -20.22
N LEU A 315 -25.41 -15.53 -20.30
CA LEU A 315 -26.31 -14.84 -19.37
C LEU A 315 -26.75 -15.77 -18.24
N TRP A 316 -27.00 -17.03 -18.58
CA TRP A 316 -27.35 -18.10 -17.65
C TRP A 316 -26.56 -19.35 -17.99
N LYS A 317 -26.02 -20.02 -16.98
CA LYS A 317 -25.20 -21.23 -17.16
C LYS A 317 -25.91 -22.40 -16.51
N GLN A 318 -26.09 -23.48 -17.28
CA GLN A 318 -26.53 -24.75 -16.71
C GLN A 318 -25.54 -25.20 -15.62
N SER A 319 -26.06 -25.56 -14.44
CA SER A 319 -25.22 -26.02 -13.34
C SER A 319 -24.95 -27.51 -13.46
N LYS A 320 -23.68 -27.89 -13.31
CA LYS A 320 -23.25 -29.29 -13.23
C LYS A 320 -23.40 -29.81 -11.81
N LYS A 321 -23.31 -31.13 -11.61
CA LYS A 321 -23.27 -31.71 -10.25
C LYS A 321 -22.09 -31.13 -9.46
N GLY A 322 -22.35 -30.76 -8.21
CA GLY A 322 -21.34 -30.12 -7.35
C GLY A 322 -21.16 -28.61 -7.60
N GLU A 323 -22.03 -27.99 -8.37
CA GLU A 323 -22.14 -26.52 -8.51
C GLU A 323 -23.46 -26.06 -7.88
N PRO A 324 -23.53 -24.84 -7.30
CA PRO A 324 -24.78 -24.28 -6.82
C PRO A 324 -25.76 -24.08 -7.97
N PHE A 325 -27.06 -24.17 -7.68
CA PHE A 325 -28.10 -24.08 -8.68
C PHE A 325 -29.35 -23.39 -8.16
N TRP A 326 -30.09 -22.79 -9.09
CA TRP A 326 -31.40 -22.19 -8.90
C TRP A 326 -32.33 -22.62 -10.04
N PRO A 327 -33.65 -22.67 -9.77
CA PRO A 327 -34.63 -22.95 -10.80
C PRO A 327 -34.74 -21.79 -11.79
N SER A 328 -34.89 -22.11 -13.08
CA SER A 328 -35.18 -21.16 -14.16
C SER A 328 -36.02 -21.84 -15.25
N PRO A 329 -36.60 -21.08 -16.20
CA PRO A 329 -37.30 -21.63 -17.35
C PRO A 329 -36.44 -22.57 -18.22
N TRP A 330 -35.11 -22.41 -18.16
CA TRP A 330 -34.14 -23.20 -18.93
C TRP A 330 -33.55 -24.37 -18.13
N GLY A 331 -34.13 -24.68 -16.95
CA GLY A 331 -33.66 -25.72 -16.04
C GLY A 331 -32.82 -25.19 -14.88
N LEU A 332 -32.13 -26.10 -14.20
CA LEU A 332 -31.28 -25.75 -13.05
C LEU A 332 -29.97 -25.12 -13.54
N GLY A 333 -29.66 -23.94 -13.00
CA GLY A 333 -28.45 -23.23 -13.38
C GLY A 333 -28.08 -22.10 -12.43
N ARG A 334 -27.18 -21.24 -12.88
CA ARG A 334 -26.70 -20.08 -12.15
C ARG A 334 -26.47 -18.90 -13.10
N PRO A 335 -26.45 -17.67 -12.58
CA PRO A 335 -26.12 -16.48 -13.38
C PRO A 335 -24.73 -16.56 -14.03
N GLY A 336 -24.58 -15.91 -15.19
CA GLY A 336 -23.27 -15.53 -15.71
C GLY A 336 -22.74 -14.27 -15.00
N TRP A 337 -21.42 -14.14 -14.86
CA TRP A 337 -20.79 -13.06 -14.09
C TRP A 337 -21.29 -11.64 -14.46
N HIS A 338 -21.49 -11.37 -15.76
CA HIS A 338 -21.87 -10.04 -16.24
C HIS A 338 -23.33 -9.66 -15.95
N ILE A 339 -24.26 -10.63 -16.01
CA ILE A 339 -25.70 -10.31 -15.91
C ILE A 339 -26.10 -9.82 -14.52
N GLU A 340 -25.32 -10.19 -13.51
CA GLU A 340 -25.52 -9.84 -12.12
C GLU A 340 -25.54 -8.32 -11.93
N CYS A 341 -24.48 -7.64 -12.36
CA CYS A 341 -24.33 -6.20 -12.20
C CYS A 341 -25.34 -5.42 -13.04
N SER A 342 -25.62 -5.85 -14.27
CA SER A 342 -26.69 -5.28 -15.12
C SER A 342 -28.03 -5.21 -14.40
N VAL A 343 -28.41 -6.31 -13.74
CA VAL A 343 -29.71 -6.44 -13.06
C VAL A 343 -29.72 -5.64 -11.78
N MET A 344 -28.73 -5.83 -10.90
CA MET A 344 -28.67 -5.16 -9.60
C MET A 344 -28.58 -3.64 -9.74
N ALA A 345 -27.76 -3.15 -10.68
CA ALA A 345 -27.62 -1.72 -10.92
C ALA A 345 -28.90 -1.11 -11.54
N SER A 346 -29.54 -1.81 -12.48
CA SER A 346 -30.79 -1.35 -13.09
C SER A 346 -31.97 -1.36 -12.13
N ASP A 347 -32.05 -2.34 -11.23
CA ASP A 347 -33.09 -2.40 -10.19
C ASP A 347 -32.97 -1.23 -9.20
N LYS A 348 -31.73 -0.89 -8.81
CA LYS A 348 -31.46 0.17 -7.83
C LYS A 348 -31.45 1.58 -8.38
N LEU A 349 -30.91 1.79 -9.59
CA LEU A 349 -30.68 3.12 -10.15
C LEU A 349 -31.58 3.46 -11.35
N GLY A 350 -32.32 2.46 -11.84
CA GLY A 350 -33.26 2.57 -12.96
C GLY A 350 -32.62 2.29 -14.33
N GLU A 351 -33.37 2.60 -15.39
CA GLU A 351 -32.96 2.35 -16.78
C GLU A 351 -31.76 3.19 -17.26
N GLN A 352 -31.38 4.21 -16.50
CA GLN A 352 -30.22 5.05 -16.78
C GLN A 352 -29.53 5.43 -15.46
N MET A 353 -28.21 5.57 -15.45
CA MET A 353 -27.45 6.10 -14.32
C MET A 353 -26.35 7.08 -14.77
N ASP A 354 -25.94 7.96 -13.86
CA ASP A 354 -24.85 8.91 -14.11
C ASP A 354 -23.49 8.22 -14.23
N ILE A 355 -23.07 7.49 -13.19
CA ILE A 355 -21.72 6.92 -13.11
C ILE A 355 -21.80 5.40 -12.91
N HIS A 356 -21.01 4.68 -13.71
CA HIS A 356 -20.65 3.29 -13.44
C HIS A 356 -19.12 3.19 -13.33
N SER A 357 -18.60 2.45 -12.34
CA SER A 357 -17.16 2.40 -12.10
C SER A 357 -16.61 1.05 -11.67
N GLY A 358 -15.33 0.83 -11.93
CA GLY A 358 -14.59 -0.36 -11.49
C GLY A 358 -13.12 -0.27 -11.87
N GLY A 359 -12.35 -1.33 -11.61
CA GLY A 359 -10.97 -1.40 -12.12
C GLY A 359 -10.95 -1.44 -13.65
N ILE A 360 -9.90 -0.95 -14.29
CA ILE A 360 -9.76 -0.97 -15.76
C ILE A 360 -9.76 -2.39 -16.36
N ASP A 361 -9.43 -3.42 -15.57
CA ASP A 361 -9.61 -4.83 -15.94
C ASP A 361 -11.08 -5.18 -16.23
N LEU A 362 -12.02 -4.47 -15.62
CA LEU A 362 -13.45 -4.71 -15.80
C LEU A 362 -14.01 -4.03 -17.05
N ALA A 363 -13.29 -3.11 -17.68
CA ALA A 363 -13.78 -2.42 -18.87
C ALA A 363 -14.15 -3.42 -19.98
N PHE A 364 -13.36 -4.48 -20.15
CA PHE A 364 -13.67 -5.59 -21.03
C PHE A 364 -13.21 -6.94 -20.44
N PRO A 365 -14.04 -8.00 -20.54
CA PRO A 365 -15.36 -8.00 -21.18
C PRO A 365 -16.48 -7.52 -20.23
N HIS A 366 -16.23 -7.33 -18.94
CA HIS A 366 -17.30 -7.21 -17.94
C HIS A 366 -18.27 -6.05 -18.17
N HIS A 367 -17.80 -4.80 -18.14
CA HIS A 367 -18.67 -3.63 -18.33
C HIS A 367 -19.19 -3.49 -19.76
N ASP A 368 -18.42 -3.90 -20.78
CA ASP A 368 -18.91 -3.94 -22.16
C ASP A 368 -20.08 -4.93 -22.32
N ASN A 369 -20.04 -6.06 -21.61
CA ASN A 369 -21.13 -7.02 -21.56
C ASN A 369 -22.32 -6.48 -20.76
N GLU A 370 -22.10 -5.82 -19.63
CA GLU A 370 -23.17 -5.20 -18.85
C GLU A 370 -23.95 -4.15 -19.64
N LEU A 371 -23.19 -3.33 -20.36
CA LEU A 371 -23.73 -2.29 -21.22
C LEU A 371 -24.61 -2.90 -22.31
N ALA A 372 -24.14 -3.96 -22.99
CA ALA A 372 -24.89 -4.66 -24.01
C ALA A 372 -26.15 -5.35 -23.46
N GLN A 373 -26.04 -6.00 -22.30
CA GLN A 373 -27.16 -6.66 -21.63
C GLN A 373 -28.25 -5.67 -21.23
N SER A 374 -27.86 -4.58 -20.59
CA SER A 374 -28.78 -3.58 -20.08
C SER A 374 -29.46 -2.81 -21.21
N GLU A 375 -28.71 -2.43 -22.24
CA GLU A 375 -29.28 -1.74 -23.41
C GLU A 375 -30.13 -2.66 -24.28
N ALA A 376 -29.81 -3.96 -24.35
CA ALA A 376 -30.72 -4.95 -24.94
C ALA A 376 -32.02 -5.09 -24.14
N HIS A 377 -31.93 -5.12 -22.80
CA HIS A 377 -33.10 -5.18 -21.92
C HIS A 377 -33.99 -3.94 -22.05
N PHE A 378 -33.41 -2.75 -22.15
CA PHE A 378 -34.16 -1.49 -22.33
C PHE A 378 -34.42 -1.12 -23.80
N HIS A 379 -33.99 -1.95 -24.76
CA HIS A 379 -34.15 -1.66 -26.18
C HIS A 379 -35.61 -1.43 -26.56
N VAL A 380 -35.86 -0.35 -27.30
CA VAL A 380 -37.16 -0.06 -27.92
C VAL A 380 -36.98 0.06 -29.42
N CYS A 381 -37.69 -0.78 -30.18
CA CYS A 381 -37.61 -0.82 -31.64
C CYS A 381 -37.88 0.58 -32.22
N GLY A 382 -36.96 1.07 -33.06
CA GLY A 382 -37.06 2.37 -33.71
C GLY A 382 -36.59 3.58 -32.88
N LYS A 383 -36.13 3.41 -31.63
CA LYS A 383 -35.68 4.52 -30.74
C LYS A 383 -34.16 4.68 -30.60
N GLY A 384 -33.37 4.10 -31.49
CA GLY A 384 -31.90 4.18 -31.44
C GLY A 384 -31.29 3.41 -30.26
N GLU A 385 -29.97 3.50 -30.11
CA GLU A 385 -29.23 2.87 -29.01
C GLU A 385 -29.61 3.54 -27.68
N HIS A 386 -30.00 2.72 -26.69
CA HIS A 386 -30.31 3.21 -25.34
C HIS A 386 -29.04 3.73 -24.66
N THR A 387 -29.16 4.62 -23.68
CA THR A 387 -28.02 5.05 -22.86
C THR A 387 -28.25 4.61 -21.43
N TRP A 388 -27.69 3.47 -21.07
CA TRP A 388 -27.79 2.93 -19.70
C TRP A 388 -26.87 3.67 -18.72
N VAL A 389 -25.66 4.03 -19.14
CA VAL A 389 -24.67 4.74 -18.31
C VAL A 389 -24.15 5.95 -19.06
N LYS A 390 -24.12 7.12 -18.40
CA LYS A 390 -23.58 8.35 -19.01
C LYS A 390 -22.05 8.43 -18.93
N TYR A 391 -21.46 8.01 -17.80
CA TYR A 391 -20.03 8.12 -17.53
C TYR A 391 -19.46 6.83 -16.94
N PHE A 392 -18.49 6.22 -17.63
CA PHE A 392 -17.71 5.12 -17.07
C PHE A 392 -16.36 5.60 -16.52
N LEU A 393 -16.13 5.34 -15.24
CA LEU A 393 -14.89 5.68 -14.54
C LEU A 393 -14.13 4.39 -14.23
N HIS A 394 -13.02 4.15 -14.94
CA HIS A 394 -12.17 3.00 -14.73
C HIS A 394 -10.87 3.36 -14.01
N MET A 395 -10.61 2.76 -12.85
CA MET A 395 -9.40 2.97 -12.08
C MET A 395 -8.22 2.19 -12.69
N GLY A 396 -7.10 2.87 -12.91
CA GLY A 396 -5.91 2.24 -13.50
C GLY A 396 -5.27 1.18 -12.59
N HIS A 397 -4.51 0.25 -13.19
CA HIS A 397 -3.86 -0.83 -12.44
C HIS A 397 -2.84 -0.32 -11.43
N LEU A 398 -2.57 -1.17 -10.43
CA LEU A 398 -1.45 -1.02 -9.53
C LEU A 398 -0.34 -2.02 -9.88
N SER A 399 0.89 -1.53 -10.01
CA SER A 399 2.09 -2.34 -10.21
C SER A 399 3.11 -2.07 -9.09
N ILE A 400 3.85 -3.11 -8.71
CA ILE A 400 4.99 -2.99 -7.77
C ILE A 400 6.22 -3.59 -8.45
N ALA A 401 7.30 -2.81 -8.56
CA ALA A 401 8.57 -3.22 -9.15
C ALA A 401 8.43 -3.89 -10.54
N GLY A 402 7.63 -3.27 -11.43
CA GLY A 402 7.43 -3.75 -12.80
C GLY A 402 6.55 -5.00 -12.98
N SER A 403 5.95 -5.58 -11.93
CA SER A 403 4.99 -6.70 -12.07
C SER A 403 3.57 -6.27 -11.71
N LYS A 404 2.58 -6.75 -12.49
CA LYS A 404 1.16 -6.66 -12.11
C LYS A 404 0.94 -7.51 -10.86
N MET A 405 0.27 -6.94 -9.86
CA MET A 405 -0.14 -7.71 -8.68
C MET A 405 -1.49 -8.36 -8.95
N SER A 406 -1.56 -9.69 -8.80
CA SER A 406 -2.83 -10.41 -8.93
C SER A 406 -2.89 -11.66 -8.07
N LYS A 407 -4.12 -12.05 -7.66
CA LYS A 407 -4.36 -13.29 -6.90
C LYS A 407 -3.86 -14.53 -7.64
N SER A 408 -4.02 -14.56 -8.97
CA SER A 408 -3.58 -15.71 -9.80
C SER A 408 -2.06 -15.91 -9.85
N LEU A 409 -1.28 -14.87 -9.53
CA LEU A 409 0.19 -14.94 -9.50
C LEU A 409 0.74 -15.18 -8.09
N LYS A 410 -0.11 -15.16 -7.05
CA LYS A 410 0.28 -15.17 -5.61
C LYS A 410 1.41 -14.19 -5.26
N ASN A 411 1.59 -13.14 -6.06
CA ASN A 411 2.59 -12.09 -5.87
C ASN A 411 1.95 -10.81 -5.28
N PHE A 412 0.79 -10.94 -4.66
CA PHE A 412 0.03 -9.83 -4.11
C PHE A 412 0.33 -9.66 -2.63
N GLN A 413 0.41 -8.40 -2.19
CA GLN A 413 0.36 -8.06 -0.77
C GLN A 413 -1.10 -7.80 -0.37
N THR A 414 -1.57 -8.46 0.69
CA THR A 414 -2.91 -8.18 1.23
C THR A 414 -2.93 -6.76 1.80
N ILE A 415 -4.13 -6.18 1.93
CA ILE A 415 -4.28 -4.86 2.57
C ILE A 415 -3.81 -4.93 4.03
N GLN A 416 -4.16 -6.01 4.73
CA GLN A 416 -3.79 -6.23 6.14
C GLN A 416 -2.27 -6.32 6.32
N ASP A 417 -1.58 -7.11 5.49
CA ASP A 417 -0.12 -7.23 5.55
C ASP A 417 0.55 -5.88 5.25
N ALA A 418 0.03 -5.15 4.26
CA ALA A 418 0.56 -3.85 3.90
C ALA A 418 0.42 -2.83 5.04
N LEU A 419 -0.73 -2.81 5.73
CA LEU A 419 -0.98 -1.95 6.88
C LEU A 419 -0.21 -2.37 8.13
N ALA A 420 0.07 -3.67 8.29
CA ALA A 420 0.84 -4.20 9.42
C ALA A 420 2.35 -3.95 9.29
N THR A 421 2.86 -3.77 8.06
CA THR A 421 4.30 -3.76 7.78
C THR A 421 4.83 -2.48 7.17
N THR A 422 4.13 -1.91 6.19
CA THR A 422 4.75 -0.96 5.23
C THR A 422 4.05 0.39 5.19
N TYR A 423 2.72 0.45 5.36
CA TYR A 423 1.94 1.66 5.17
C TYR A 423 1.06 1.95 6.38
N THR A 424 0.86 3.24 6.67
CA THR A 424 -0.36 3.66 7.36
C THR A 424 -1.49 3.84 6.35
N ALA A 425 -2.74 3.82 6.80
CA ALA A 425 -3.90 4.08 5.93
C ALA A 425 -3.78 5.44 5.21
N ARG A 426 -3.41 6.49 5.95
CA ARG A 426 -3.17 7.84 5.41
C ARG A 426 -2.07 7.83 4.34
N ASN A 427 -0.93 7.21 4.64
CA ASN A 427 0.21 7.16 3.72
C ASN A 427 -0.16 6.47 2.40
N MET A 428 -0.88 5.34 2.47
CA MET A 428 -1.37 4.65 1.27
C MET A 428 -2.29 5.53 0.42
N ARG A 429 -3.19 6.30 1.06
CA ARG A 429 -4.05 7.26 0.34
C ARG A 429 -3.23 8.37 -0.31
N ILE A 430 -2.19 8.90 0.36
CA ILE A 430 -1.27 9.89 -0.21
C ILE A 430 -0.57 9.35 -1.45
N VAL A 431 -0.07 8.10 -1.41
CA VAL A 431 0.51 7.44 -2.58
C VAL A 431 -0.50 7.42 -3.74
N PHE A 432 -1.75 7.05 -3.50
CA PHE A 432 -2.75 7.02 -4.57
C PHE A 432 -3.12 8.40 -5.10
N LEU A 433 -3.10 9.45 -4.28
CA LEU A 433 -3.35 10.84 -4.71
C LEU A 433 -2.24 11.39 -5.61
N MET A 434 -1.01 10.87 -5.50
CA MET A 434 0.14 11.29 -6.31
C MET A 434 0.09 10.77 -7.76
N GLY A 435 -0.72 9.75 -8.03
CA GLY A 435 -0.99 9.26 -9.39
C GLY A 435 -2.41 9.61 -9.83
N ARG A 436 -2.62 9.87 -11.13
CA ARG A 436 -3.95 10.07 -11.69
C ARG A 436 -4.81 8.82 -11.51
N TRP A 437 -6.08 8.97 -11.15
CA TRP A 437 -6.95 7.84 -10.80
C TRP A 437 -7.18 6.85 -11.95
N ASN A 438 -7.23 7.35 -13.19
CA ASN A 438 -7.49 6.57 -14.41
C ASN A 438 -6.23 5.97 -15.05
N ASP A 439 -5.04 6.39 -14.60
CA ASP A 439 -3.77 5.90 -15.12
C ASP A 439 -3.21 4.77 -14.23
N GLY A 440 -2.37 3.92 -14.81
CA GLY A 440 -1.62 2.92 -14.05
C GLY A 440 -0.65 3.59 -13.08
N VAL A 441 -0.61 3.09 -11.83
CA VAL A 441 0.31 3.58 -10.80
C VAL A 441 1.33 2.51 -10.45
N GLU A 442 2.60 2.86 -10.57
CA GLU A 442 3.71 2.04 -10.09
C GLU A 442 4.19 2.56 -8.73
N ILE A 443 4.07 1.72 -7.70
CA ILE A 443 4.61 2.07 -6.38
C ILE A 443 6.11 1.78 -6.34
N SER A 444 6.91 2.80 -6.64
CA SER A 444 8.37 2.77 -6.48
C SER A 444 8.80 3.17 -5.06
N PRO A 445 10.02 2.80 -4.61
CA PRO A 445 10.60 3.32 -3.37
C PRO A 445 10.65 4.86 -3.33
N ASP A 446 10.86 5.51 -4.47
CA ASP A 446 10.91 6.96 -4.56
C ASP A 446 9.52 7.59 -4.41
N MET A 447 8.47 6.97 -4.97
CA MET A 447 7.09 7.41 -4.77
C MET A 447 6.68 7.35 -3.30
N ARG A 448 7.10 6.30 -2.58
CA ARG A 448 6.88 6.20 -1.12
C ARG A 448 7.59 7.31 -0.36
N LYS A 449 8.88 7.54 -0.63
CA LYS A 449 9.65 8.63 -0.01
C LYS A 449 9.03 10.00 -0.28
N GLN A 450 8.49 10.21 -1.49
CA GLN A 450 7.77 11.44 -1.81
C GLN A 450 6.49 11.57 -0.97
N ALA A 451 5.70 10.49 -0.83
CA ALA A 451 4.52 10.47 0.03
C ALA A 451 4.87 10.76 1.50
N ASP A 452 5.91 10.12 2.04
CA ASP A 452 6.39 10.35 3.41
C ASP A 452 6.83 11.81 3.62
N SER A 453 7.57 12.36 2.66
CA SER A 453 8.03 13.76 2.71
C SER A 453 6.87 14.75 2.61
N TRP A 454 5.87 14.45 1.78
CA TRP A 454 4.65 15.26 1.66
C TRP A 454 3.89 15.24 2.99
N GLU A 455 3.62 14.06 3.56
CA GLU A 455 2.94 13.91 4.86
C GLU A 455 3.67 14.67 5.96
N THR A 456 4.98 14.46 6.08
CA THR A 456 5.85 15.11 7.08
C THR A 456 5.82 16.64 6.96
N THR A 457 5.74 17.16 5.73
CA THR A 457 5.66 18.61 5.50
C THR A 457 4.35 19.19 6.07
N LEU A 458 3.23 18.50 5.87
CA LEU A 458 1.94 18.92 6.43
C LEU A 458 1.88 18.73 7.95
N ASP A 459 2.40 17.61 8.47
CA ASP A 459 2.53 17.38 9.91
C ASP A 459 3.24 18.56 10.59
N ASN A 460 4.42 18.91 10.09
CA ASN A 460 5.21 20.00 10.63
C ASN A 460 4.48 21.34 10.53
N PHE A 461 3.83 21.63 9.40
CA PHE A 461 3.08 22.87 9.22
C PHE A 461 1.93 23.00 10.23
N PHE A 462 1.14 21.93 10.39
CA PHE A 462 0.04 21.92 11.35
C PHE A 462 0.52 22.03 12.78
N THR A 463 1.51 21.23 13.18
CA THR A 463 2.06 21.23 14.53
C THR A 463 2.67 22.59 14.89
N ASN A 464 3.43 23.20 13.96
CA ASN A 464 3.99 24.54 14.17
C ASN A 464 2.90 25.60 14.31
N THR A 465 1.85 25.54 13.50
CA THR A 465 0.74 26.50 13.55
C THR A 465 -0.03 26.37 14.87
N LYS A 466 -0.37 25.14 15.30
CA LYS A 466 -1.00 24.87 16.60
C LYS A 466 -0.16 25.40 17.76
N ALA A 467 1.13 25.12 17.75
CA ALA A 467 2.05 25.54 18.82
C ALA A 467 2.12 27.07 18.94
N ARG A 468 2.24 27.78 17.81
CA ARG A 468 2.23 29.26 17.79
C ARG A 468 0.90 29.85 18.26
N LEU A 469 -0.23 29.25 17.89
CA LEU A 469 -1.56 29.68 18.36
C LEU A 469 -1.71 29.48 19.87
N SER A 470 -1.23 28.36 20.41
CA SER A 470 -1.22 28.10 21.85
C SER A 470 -0.37 29.12 22.62
N GLU A 471 0.80 29.47 22.09
CA GLU A 471 1.68 30.48 22.68
C GLU A 471 1.04 31.88 22.65
N ALA A 472 0.45 32.28 21.52
CA ALA A 472 -0.24 33.56 21.37
C ALA A 472 -1.47 33.66 22.29
N GLY A 473 -2.25 32.58 22.42
CA GLY A 473 -3.39 32.51 23.36
C GLY A 473 -2.96 32.63 24.82
N ALA A 474 -1.81 32.07 25.20
CA ALA A 474 -1.23 32.17 26.55
C ALA A 474 -0.80 33.60 26.90
N LEU A 475 -0.29 34.34 25.92
CA LEU A 475 0.09 35.76 26.05
C LEU A 475 -1.13 36.69 26.01
N GLY A 476 -2.31 36.18 25.63
CA GLY A 476 -3.48 36.92 25.18
C GLY A 476 -4.70 36.92 26.10
N ALA A 477 -4.59 36.54 27.38
CA ALA A 477 -5.68 36.67 28.38
C ALA A 477 -6.12 38.14 28.68
N GLY A 478 -5.87 39.07 27.76
CA GLY A 478 -6.15 40.50 27.89
C GLY A 478 -6.41 41.27 26.60
N VAL A 479 -6.65 40.65 25.42
CA VAL A 479 -7.05 41.42 24.23
C VAL A 479 -8.23 40.77 23.50
N LYS A 480 -9.33 41.52 23.49
CA LYS A 480 -10.62 41.28 22.82
C LYS A 480 -10.47 41.01 21.33
N ASP A 481 -11.43 40.22 20.82
CA ASP A 481 -11.96 40.23 19.44
C ASP A 481 -11.21 41.16 18.48
N LEU A 482 -10.24 40.59 17.76
CA LEU A 482 -9.63 41.25 16.62
C LEU A 482 -10.36 40.77 15.37
N SER A 483 -11.50 41.41 15.14
CA SER A 483 -12.12 41.50 13.82
C SER A 483 -11.03 41.69 12.78
N LEU A 484 -11.10 40.92 11.69
CA LEU A 484 -10.30 41.10 10.47
C LEU A 484 -10.40 42.57 10.04
N ALA A 485 -9.45 43.39 10.50
CA ALA A 485 -9.29 44.73 9.98
C ALA A 485 -8.85 44.54 8.53
N GLU A 486 -9.67 45.06 7.62
CA GLU A 486 -9.43 45.19 6.19
C GLU A 486 -8.11 45.95 5.96
N GLY A 487 -7.00 45.22 6.03
CA GLY A 487 -5.67 45.67 5.64
C GLY A 487 -5.39 45.13 4.24
N SER A 488 -5.45 46.00 3.25
CA SER A 488 -5.01 45.72 1.89
C SER A 488 -3.57 45.17 1.88
N GLY A 489 -3.41 43.91 1.47
CA GLY A 489 -2.17 43.41 0.86
C GLY A 489 -1.37 42.31 1.59
N SER A 490 -1.97 41.35 2.31
CA SER A 490 -1.22 40.15 2.69
C SER A 490 -0.90 39.32 1.44
N ALA A 491 0.39 39.12 1.17
CA ALA A 491 0.84 38.31 0.04
C ALA A 491 0.37 36.85 0.18
N LEU A 492 0.38 36.30 1.40
CA LEU A 492 -0.10 34.95 1.66
C LEU A 492 -1.61 34.79 1.52
N LEU A 493 -2.42 35.79 1.86
CA LEU A 493 -3.87 35.76 1.55
C LEU A 493 -4.12 35.73 0.04
N THR A 494 -3.34 36.48 -0.73
CA THR A 494 -3.42 36.46 -2.20
C THR A 494 -3.04 35.09 -2.74
N GLU A 495 -1.97 34.48 -2.22
CA GLU A 495 -1.57 33.11 -2.59
C GLU A 495 -2.62 32.07 -2.18
N LEU A 496 -3.28 32.23 -1.02
CA LEU A 496 -4.38 31.37 -0.59
C LEU A 496 -5.58 31.45 -1.57
N GLU A 497 -5.97 32.65 -1.99
CA GLU A 497 -7.03 32.81 -2.99
C GLU A 497 -6.65 32.23 -4.35
N GLN A 498 -5.39 32.34 -4.75
CA GLN A 498 -4.90 31.68 -5.97
C GLN A 498 -4.90 30.16 -5.82
N ALA A 499 -4.45 29.62 -4.68
CA ALA A 499 -4.47 28.19 -4.40
C ALA A 499 -5.91 27.62 -4.40
N LYS A 500 -6.90 28.37 -3.92
CA LYS A 500 -8.32 27.98 -4.03
C LYS A 500 -8.77 27.84 -5.49
N LYS A 501 -8.39 28.79 -6.35
CA LYS A 501 -8.71 28.74 -7.80
C LYS A 501 -7.98 27.58 -8.50
N ASP A 502 -6.69 27.43 -8.23
CA ASP A 502 -5.86 26.37 -8.83
C ASP A 502 -6.36 24.98 -8.40
N LEU A 503 -6.69 24.80 -7.12
CA LEU A 503 -7.29 23.57 -6.61
C LEU A 503 -8.62 23.28 -7.30
N ASN A 504 -9.51 24.28 -7.39
CA ASN A 504 -10.78 24.09 -8.06
C ASN A 504 -10.61 23.73 -9.54
N ALA A 505 -9.64 24.35 -10.24
CA ALA A 505 -9.32 24.02 -11.63
C ALA A 505 -8.81 22.58 -11.78
N ALA A 506 -7.90 22.15 -10.89
CA ALA A 506 -7.39 20.77 -10.86
C ALA A 506 -8.52 19.76 -10.63
N LEU A 507 -9.35 19.98 -9.61
CA LEU A 507 -10.44 19.05 -9.27
C LEU A 507 -11.58 19.07 -10.29
N SER A 508 -11.83 20.20 -10.97
CA SER A 508 -12.84 20.29 -12.05
C SER A 508 -12.39 19.59 -13.33
N ASN A 509 -11.08 19.43 -13.52
CA ASN A 509 -10.52 18.72 -14.66
C ASN A 509 -10.23 17.25 -14.33
N SER A 510 -11.29 16.44 -14.31
CA SER A 510 -11.22 15.00 -14.07
C SER A 510 -10.54 14.64 -12.76
N PHE A 511 -10.81 15.41 -11.70
CA PHE A 511 -10.31 15.15 -10.35
C PHE A 511 -8.78 14.99 -10.31
N ASP A 512 -8.03 15.93 -10.89
CA ASP A 512 -6.57 15.88 -10.97
C ASP A 512 -5.92 16.04 -9.59
N THR A 513 -5.88 14.94 -8.82
CA THR A 513 -5.34 14.90 -7.47
C THR A 513 -3.83 15.16 -7.42
N PRO A 514 -3.00 14.72 -8.39
CA PRO A 514 -1.58 15.08 -8.38
C PRO A 514 -1.37 16.60 -8.43
N ALA A 515 -2.10 17.32 -9.30
CA ALA A 515 -2.04 18.77 -9.36
C ALA A 515 -2.54 19.41 -8.06
N ALA A 516 -3.65 18.91 -7.50
CA ALA A 516 -4.16 19.37 -6.21
C ALA A 516 -3.13 19.23 -5.06
N MET A 517 -2.43 18.10 -5.00
CA MET A 517 -1.39 17.84 -3.99
C MET A 517 -0.21 18.82 -4.10
N GLN A 518 0.14 19.25 -5.32
CA GLN A 518 1.17 20.27 -5.55
C GLN A 518 0.71 21.67 -5.14
N VAL A 519 -0.55 22.03 -5.40
CA VAL A 519 -1.13 23.31 -4.94
C VAL A 519 -1.05 23.42 -3.42
N ILE A 520 -1.43 22.36 -2.69
CA ILE A 520 -1.32 22.31 -1.22
C ILE A 520 0.12 22.49 -0.77
N LEU A 521 1.06 21.75 -1.38
CA LEU A 521 2.46 21.79 -1.00
C LEU A 521 3.10 23.15 -1.26
N ARG A 522 2.76 23.81 -2.39
CA ARG A 522 3.22 25.16 -2.71
C ARG A 522 2.75 26.16 -1.65
N LEU A 523 1.45 26.17 -1.35
CA LEU A 523 0.87 27.09 -0.38
C LEU A 523 1.50 26.92 1.02
N VAL A 524 1.67 25.67 1.46
CA VAL A 524 2.29 25.36 2.77
C VAL A 524 3.74 25.84 2.82
N LYS A 525 4.50 25.68 1.73
CA LYS A 525 5.88 26.19 1.64
C LYS A 525 5.94 27.71 1.72
N GLU A 526 5.03 28.41 1.07
CA GLU A 526 4.95 29.87 1.14
C GLU A 526 4.51 30.34 2.53
N ALA A 527 3.53 29.67 3.15
CA ALA A 527 3.11 29.95 4.52
C ALA A 527 4.25 29.78 5.54
N ASN A 528 5.08 28.74 5.38
CA ASN A 528 6.22 28.50 6.28
C ASN A 528 7.33 29.57 6.17
N LYS A 529 7.46 30.23 5.02
CA LYS A 529 8.44 31.31 4.81
C LYS A 529 7.89 32.69 5.13
N SER A 530 6.56 32.83 5.20
CA SER A 530 5.91 34.12 5.32
C SER A 530 6.15 34.77 6.68
N SER A 531 6.25 36.10 6.67
CA SER A 531 6.24 36.97 7.86
C SER A 531 4.84 37.53 8.16
N ASP A 532 3.79 37.04 7.48
CA ASP A 532 2.39 37.42 7.73
C ASP A 532 1.94 37.07 9.15
N SER A 533 0.83 37.70 9.58
CA SER A 533 0.29 37.51 10.92
C SER A 533 -0.22 36.08 11.15
N LEU A 534 -0.19 35.65 12.41
CA LEU A 534 -0.63 34.30 12.79
C LEU A 534 -2.07 33.96 12.36
N PRO A 535 -3.06 34.89 12.40
CA PRO A 535 -4.40 34.63 11.85
C PRO A 535 -4.41 34.29 10.35
N VAL A 536 -3.50 34.87 9.55
CA VAL A 536 -3.39 34.54 8.12
C VAL A 536 -2.83 33.12 7.94
N ILE A 537 -1.80 32.75 8.72
CA ILE A 537 -1.24 31.39 8.71
C ILE A 537 -2.29 30.37 9.16
N GLU A 538 -3.09 30.71 10.19
CA GLU A 538 -4.20 29.89 10.65
C GLU A 538 -5.26 29.67 9.55
N ALA A 539 -5.63 30.73 8.81
CA ALA A 539 -6.57 30.62 7.69
C ALA A 539 -6.08 29.63 6.62
N VAL A 540 -4.77 29.66 6.30
CA VAL A 540 -4.14 28.67 5.42
C VAL A 540 -4.24 27.27 6.02
N ALA A 541 -3.86 27.08 7.29
CA ALA A 541 -3.91 25.78 7.94
C ALA A 541 -5.31 25.17 7.97
N ARG A 542 -6.34 25.96 8.26
CA ARG A 542 -7.75 25.53 8.24
C ARG A 542 -8.21 25.16 6.84
N TRP A 543 -7.85 25.97 5.84
CA TRP A 543 -8.15 25.63 4.45
C TRP A 543 -7.51 24.30 4.04
N VAL A 544 -6.21 24.12 4.30
CA VAL A 544 -5.51 22.86 4.00
C VAL A 544 -6.16 21.68 4.73
N THR A 545 -6.53 21.87 6.00
CA THR A 545 -7.23 20.85 6.83
C THR A 545 -8.51 20.37 6.14
N LYS A 546 -9.31 21.30 5.61
CA LYS A 546 -10.54 20.96 4.88
C LYS A 546 -10.28 20.14 3.62
N ILE A 547 -9.23 20.47 2.86
CA ILE A 547 -8.90 19.75 1.63
C ILE A 547 -8.37 18.34 1.93
N VAL A 548 -7.46 18.19 2.89
CA VAL A 548 -6.94 16.86 3.28
C VAL A 548 -8.03 16.00 3.93
N GLY A 549 -8.96 16.62 4.66
CA GLY A 549 -10.18 15.97 5.15
C GLY A 549 -11.08 15.47 4.02
N THR A 550 -11.27 16.28 2.98
CA THR A 550 -12.02 15.90 1.77
C THR A 550 -11.38 14.72 1.04
N PHE A 551 -10.05 14.64 0.99
CA PHE A 551 -9.35 13.47 0.43
C PHE A 551 -9.37 12.23 1.35
N GLY A 552 -9.95 12.33 2.55
CA GLY A 552 -10.01 11.25 3.53
C GLY A 552 -8.64 10.91 4.13
N LEU A 553 -7.70 11.86 4.15
CA LEU A 553 -6.38 11.66 4.76
C LEU A 553 -6.42 11.64 6.29
N ASP A 554 -7.55 12.02 6.89
CA ASP A 554 -7.77 11.93 8.32
C ASP A 554 -9.04 11.11 8.61
N ALA A 555 -8.84 9.93 9.20
CA ALA A 555 -9.95 9.03 9.55
C ALA A 555 -10.77 9.54 10.75
N SER A 556 -10.15 10.38 11.59
CA SER A 556 -10.77 10.94 12.78
C SER A 556 -11.57 12.22 12.47
N ALA A 557 -11.27 12.89 11.36
CA ALA A 557 -11.96 14.11 10.96
C ALA A 557 -13.31 13.83 10.27
N LYS A 558 -14.29 14.72 10.48
CA LYS A 558 -15.61 14.65 9.86
C LYS A 558 -15.93 15.95 9.10
N PRO A 559 -16.69 15.89 7.98
CA PRO A 559 -17.23 17.09 7.34
C PRO A 559 -18.02 17.94 8.36
N PRO A 560 -17.95 19.28 8.28
CA PRO A 560 -17.33 20.11 7.24
C PRO A 560 -15.81 20.31 7.37
N TYR A 561 -15.14 19.61 8.30
CA TYR A 561 -13.69 19.66 8.54
C TYR A 561 -13.16 21.00 9.09
N ASP A 562 -13.90 21.62 10.00
CA ASP A 562 -13.60 22.95 10.56
C ASP A 562 -12.44 22.98 11.59
N GLY A 563 -11.81 21.83 11.85
CA GLY A 563 -10.67 21.71 12.73
C GLY A 563 -9.40 22.41 12.21
N LEU A 564 -8.28 22.16 12.90
CA LEU A 564 -6.97 22.60 12.45
C LEU A 564 -5.99 21.43 12.52
N GLY A 565 -5.41 21.08 11.39
CA GLY A 565 -4.53 19.94 11.21
C GLY A 565 -5.22 18.61 11.42
N TRP A 566 -4.42 17.57 11.68
CA TRP A 566 -4.95 16.24 11.97
C TRP A 566 -5.74 16.26 13.29
N ALA A 567 -6.90 15.63 13.27
CA ALA A 567 -7.73 15.40 14.44
C ALA A 567 -7.09 14.32 15.32
N SER A 568 -6.99 14.60 16.62
CA SER A 568 -6.45 13.65 17.58
C SER A 568 -7.41 12.46 17.72
N ALA A 569 -6.90 11.25 17.47
CA ALA A 569 -7.67 10.00 17.60
C ALA A 569 -8.20 9.76 19.04
N GLY A 570 -7.63 10.46 20.02
CA GLY A 570 -7.92 10.32 21.45
C GLY A 570 -8.96 11.29 22.03
N ALA A 571 -9.71 12.04 21.21
CA ALA A 571 -10.81 12.88 21.72
C ALA A 571 -12.05 12.07 22.19
N THR A 572 -11.83 10.87 22.74
CA THR A 572 -12.86 9.93 23.22
C THR A 572 -12.62 9.57 24.68
N ASN A 573 -13.50 10.05 25.57
CA ASN A 573 -13.83 9.52 26.90
C ASN A 573 -12.72 9.29 27.94
N ILE A 574 -11.59 9.99 27.88
CA ILE A 574 -10.64 10.01 29.01
C ILE A 574 -11.03 11.16 29.95
N ASP A 575 -11.21 10.86 31.24
CA ASP A 575 -11.40 11.87 32.28
C ASP A 575 -10.21 12.85 32.26
N PRO A 576 -10.44 14.18 32.11
CA PRO A 576 -9.41 15.21 32.17
C PRO A 576 -8.37 15.00 33.27
N LYS A 577 -8.80 14.64 34.49
CA LYS A 577 -7.90 14.41 35.64
C LYS A 577 -7.05 13.17 35.48
N VAL A 578 -7.49 12.19 34.71
CA VAL A 578 -6.70 10.99 34.40
C VAL A 578 -5.70 11.31 33.29
N GLY A 579 -6.14 12.02 32.24
CA GLY A 579 -5.30 12.37 31.09
C GLY A 579 -4.13 13.30 31.43
N ILE A 580 -4.29 14.20 32.41
CA ILE A 580 -3.22 15.14 32.80
C ILE A 580 -2.17 14.56 33.76
N LYS A 581 -2.46 13.45 34.46
CA LYS A 581 -1.57 12.86 35.48
C LYS A 581 -0.13 12.66 35.01
N PRO A 582 0.14 12.14 33.80
CA PRO A 582 1.52 11.97 33.33
C PRO A 582 2.29 13.29 33.22
N TYR A 583 1.62 14.36 32.76
CA TYR A 583 2.22 15.69 32.61
C TYR A 583 2.48 16.35 33.97
N ALA A 584 1.52 16.24 34.90
CA ALA A 584 1.68 16.73 36.27
C ALA A 584 2.82 15.99 37.00
N ALA A 585 2.93 14.67 36.85
CA ALA A 585 4.01 13.88 37.43
C ALA A 585 5.38 14.25 36.87
N ALA A 586 5.48 14.50 35.55
CA ALA A 586 6.71 14.97 34.93
C ALA A 586 7.14 16.33 35.48
N TYR A 587 6.21 17.28 35.62
CA TYR A 587 6.49 18.58 36.23
C TYR A 587 6.99 18.45 37.67
N GLU A 588 6.29 17.70 38.52
CA GLU A 588 6.67 17.52 39.93
C GLU A 588 8.05 16.85 40.07
N LYS A 589 8.35 15.87 39.23
CA LYS A 589 9.68 15.24 39.19
C LYS A 589 10.77 16.26 38.85
N VAL A 590 10.56 17.06 37.81
CA VAL A 590 11.52 18.10 37.40
C VAL A 590 11.69 19.14 38.51
N LYS A 591 10.60 19.60 39.10
CA LYS A 591 10.60 20.55 40.22
C LYS A 591 11.46 20.06 41.39
N GLN A 592 11.24 18.82 41.85
CA GLN A 592 12.00 18.23 42.95
C GLN A 592 13.50 18.11 42.64
N GLU A 593 13.85 17.72 41.41
CA GLU A 593 15.26 17.62 41.00
C GLU A 593 15.92 18.99 40.92
N VAL A 594 15.20 20.03 40.48
CA VAL A 594 15.70 21.42 40.46
C VAL A 594 15.90 21.97 41.87
N GLU A 595 14.95 21.73 42.77
CA GLU A 595 15.08 22.07 44.20
C GLU A 595 16.30 21.38 44.82
N GLY A 596 16.56 20.12 44.44
CA GLY A 596 17.72 19.33 44.87
C GLY A 596 19.07 19.85 44.37
N LEU A 597 19.12 20.68 43.32
CA LEU A 597 20.35 21.33 42.85
C LEU A 597 20.78 22.49 43.76
N ALA A 598 19.93 22.94 44.68
CA ALA A 598 20.19 24.00 45.65
C ALA A 598 20.77 25.29 45.03
N LEU A 599 20.24 25.71 43.88
CA LEU A 599 20.71 26.88 43.15
C LEU A 599 20.44 28.18 43.95
N THR A 600 21.43 29.08 43.95
CA THR A 600 21.33 30.36 44.68
C THR A 600 20.63 31.46 43.89
N GLU A 601 20.51 31.29 42.57
CA GLU A 601 19.95 32.27 41.64
C GLU A 601 18.50 32.61 41.99
N GLU A 602 18.24 33.91 42.13
CA GLU A 602 16.93 34.44 42.54
C GLU A 602 15.85 34.19 41.46
N SER A 603 16.26 34.11 40.19
CA SER A 603 15.35 33.81 39.07
C SER A 603 14.71 32.43 39.21
N VAL A 604 15.48 31.39 39.56
CA VAL A 604 14.97 30.02 39.78
C VAL A 604 14.06 29.95 40.99
N LYS A 605 14.46 30.59 42.11
CA LYS A 605 13.65 30.62 43.34
C LYS A 605 12.32 31.31 43.12
N THR A 606 12.33 32.44 42.42
CA THR A 606 11.12 33.18 42.05
C THR A 606 10.21 32.34 41.17
N LEU A 607 10.79 31.66 40.16
CA LEU A 607 10.05 30.85 39.22
C LEU A 607 9.41 29.63 39.90
N LEU A 608 10.13 28.93 40.79
CA LEU A 608 9.61 27.84 41.61
C LEU A 608 8.50 28.27 42.58
N ALA A 609 8.60 29.49 43.13
CA ALA A 609 7.62 30.00 44.09
C ALA A 609 6.33 30.53 43.44
N GLN A 610 6.43 31.12 42.24
CA GLN A 610 5.30 31.77 41.57
C GLN A 610 4.56 30.85 40.58
N GLN A 611 5.20 29.78 40.11
CA GLN A 611 4.63 28.89 39.11
C GLN A 611 3.76 27.82 39.76
N ASN A 612 2.44 27.96 39.61
CA ASN A 612 1.48 26.94 40.02
C ASN A 612 0.56 26.53 38.85
N PRO A 613 0.94 25.49 38.07
CA PRO A 613 0.16 25.06 36.90
C PRO A 613 -1.23 24.51 37.25
N GLU A 614 -1.47 24.08 38.49
CA GLU A 614 -2.76 23.53 38.95
C GLU A 614 -3.90 24.56 38.89
N VAL A 615 -3.58 25.84 39.06
CA VAL A 615 -4.58 26.92 39.04
C VAL A 615 -5.15 27.08 37.62
N GLU A 616 -4.28 27.22 36.62
CA GLU A 616 -4.68 27.36 35.22
C GLU A 616 -5.37 26.07 34.73
N PHE A 617 -4.88 24.88 35.12
CA PHE A 617 -5.56 23.62 34.84
C PHE A 617 -6.98 23.59 35.42
N SER A 618 -7.16 23.96 36.69
CA SER A 618 -8.46 24.00 37.36
C SER A 618 -9.44 24.97 36.70
N GLU A 619 -8.94 26.10 36.16
CA GLU A 619 -9.75 27.07 35.41
C GLU A 619 -10.20 26.51 34.06
N LEU A 620 -9.30 25.86 33.33
CA LEU A 620 -9.61 25.18 32.08
C LEU A 620 -10.62 24.05 32.28
N GLU A 621 -10.44 23.23 33.32
CA GLU A 621 -11.37 22.17 33.70
C GLU A 621 -12.77 22.72 34.00
N LYS A 622 -12.86 23.81 34.79
CA LYS A 622 -14.14 24.48 35.09
C LYS A 622 -14.81 25.08 33.86
N SER A 623 -14.03 25.47 32.84
CA SER A 623 -14.56 25.98 31.57
C SER A 623 -15.19 24.88 30.70
N GLY A 624 -15.02 23.61 31.07
CA GLY A 624 -15.53 22.45 30.34
C GLY A 624 -14.61 21.99 29.20
N GLU A 625 -13.35 22.45 29.18
CA GLU A 625 -12.34 22.00 28.22
C GLU A 625 -12.06 20.50 28.42
N LYS A 626 -12.01 19.77 27.30
CA LYS A 626 -11.82 18.31 27.28
C LYS A 626 -10.60 17.88 26.47
N ASP A 627 -10.00 18.80 25.73
CA ASP A 627 -8.78 18.55 24.98
C ASP A 627 -7.59 18.39 25.95
N ILE A 628 -7.07 17.16 26.04
CA ILE A 628 -5.94 16.82 26.89
C ILE A 628 -4.70 17.64 26.53
N GLU A 629 -4.48 17.94 25.24
CA GLU A 629 -3.33 18.76 24.83
C GLU A 629 -3.42 20.14 25.47
N LYS A 630 -4.60 20.77 25.43
CA LYS A 630 -4.82 22.07 26.07
C LYS A 630 -4.73 22.01 27.59
N LEU A 631 -5.32 20.98 28.21
CA LEU A 631 -5.29 20.78 29.66
C LEU A 631 -3.88 20.48 30.19
N ALA A 632 -2.99 19.92 29.36
CA ALA A 632 -1.59 19.65 29.71
C ALA A 632 -0.69 20.89 29.60
N LEU A 633 -1.07 21.91 28.83
CA LEU A 633 -0.26 23.11 28.58
C LEU A 633 0.24 23.82 29.85
N PRO A 634 -0.55 24.00 30.93
CA PRO A 634 -0.07 24.64 32.14
C PRO A 634 1.19 23.96 32.70
N TYR A 635 1.15 22.63 32.84
CA TYR A 635 2.28 21.84 33.34
C TYR A 635 3.46 21.84 32.37
N LEU A 636 3.20 21.75 31.05
CA LEU A 636 4.25 21.74 30.04
C LEU A 636 4.99 23.08 29.94
N ARG A 637 4.25 24.20 29.98
CA ARG A 637 4.84 25.54 30.05
C ARG A 637 5.65 25.69 31.32
N ALA A 638 5.18 25.12 32.42
CA ALA A 638 5.88 25.18 33.69
C ALA A 638 7.24 24.48 33.63
N THR A 639 7.23 23.22 33.20
CA THR A 639 8.43 22.41 32.97
C THR A 639 9.39 23.05 31.96
N SER A 640 8.87 23.58 30.84
CA SER A 640 9.71 24.21 29.81
C SER A 640 10.40 25.47 30.33
N ARG A 641 9.71 26.33 31.08
CA ARG A 641 10.31 27.55 31.65
C ARG A 641 11.41 27.23 32.64
N LEU A 642 11.22 26.23 33.51
CA LEU A 642 12.27 25.77 34.42
C LEU A 642 13.51 25.31 33.64
N ARG A 643 13.33 24.47 32.61
CA ARG A 643 14.43 24.03 31.74
C ARG A 643 15.16 25.19 31.07
N ASP A 644 14.41 26.11 30.47
CA ASP A 644 14.99 27.22 29.70
C ASP A 644 15.78 28.17 30.62
N GLU A 645 15.26 28.46 31.82
CA GLU A 645 15.96 29.25 32.84
C GLU A 645 17.27 28.58 33.29
N LEU A 646 17.22 27.27 33.57
CA LEU A 646 18.41 26.50 33.95
C LEU A 646 19.50 26.54 32.88
N ARG A 647 19.13 26.43 31.60
CA ARG A 647 20.08 26.56 30.48
C ARG A 647 20.64 27.98 30.38
N GLY A 648 19.80 28.99 30.61
CA GLY A 648 20.24 30.39 30.68
C GLY A 648 21.32 30.60 31.74
N ILE A 649 21.11 30.03 32.93
CA ILE A 649 22.07 30.10 34.05
C ILE A 649 23.38 29.38 33.72
N VAL A 650 23.36 28.22 33.05
CA VAL A 650 24.60 27.55 32.62
C VAL A 650 25.43 28.44 31.68
N ALA A 651 24.75 29.23 30.85
CA ALA A 651 25.41 30.16 29.93
C ALA A 651 25.91 31.45 30.61
N SER A 652 25.24 31.93 31.67
CA SER A 652 25.51 33.24 32.29
C SER A 652 26.24 33.20 33.64
N ALA A 653 26.12 32.13 34.42
CA ALA A 653 26.59 32.06 35.79
C ALA A 653 27.90 31.26 35.97
N THR A 654 28.68 31.67 36.98
CA THR A 654 29.90 30.96 37.42
C THR A 654 29.52 29.79 38.33
N LEU A 655 28.97 28.73 37.73
CA LEU A 655 28.62 27.50 38.43
C LEU A 655 29.80 26.52 38.49
N GLU A 656 29.84 25.69 39.53
CA GLU A 656 30.77 24.55 39.61
C GLU A 656 30.58 23.59 38.42
N PRO A 657 31.65 22.98 37.87
CA PRO A 657 31.56 22.08 36.72
C PRO A 657 30.57 20.93 36.91
N LYS A 658 30.49 20.38 38.14
CA LYS A 658 29.59 19.29 38.48
C LYS A 658 28.11 19.71 38.41
N THR A 659 27.81 20.92 38.89
CA THR A 659 26.47 21.52 38.82
C THR A 659 26.09 21.85 37.37
N LYS A 660 27.02 22.38 36.57
CA LYS A 660 26.79 22.59 35.12
C LYS A 660 26.44 21.29 34.41
N GLN A 661 27.18 20.21 34.68
CA GLN A 661 26.91 18.90 34.10
C GLN A 661 25.54 18.36 34.55
N ALA A 662 25.19 18.51 35.82
CA ALA A 662 23.88 18.08 36.34
C ALA A 662 22.72 18.82 35.67
N ILE A 663 22.83 20.14 35.50
CA ILE A 663 21.81 20.96 34.82
C ILE A 663 21.66 20.56 33.36
N LEU A 664 22.77 20.38 32.63
CA LEU A 664 22.74 19.97 31.22
C LEU A 664 22.11 18.58 31.07
N SER A 665 22.51 17.61 31.89
CA SER A 665 21.93 16.27 31.91
C SER A 665 20.43 16.29 32.22
N LEU A 666 19.99 17.11 33.18
CA LEU A 666 18.57 17.29 33.50
C LEU A 666 17.82 17.90 32.31
N SER A 667 18.36 18.96 31.71
CA SER A 667 17.74 19.66 30.59
C SER A 667 17.60 18.77 29.34
N ASP A 668 18.60 17.92 29.09
CA ASP A 668 18.57 16.92 28.03
C ASP A 668 17.59 15.80 28.36
N ARG A 669 17.55 15.30 29.59
CA ARG A 669 16.58 14.28 30.03
C ARG A 669 15.13 14.75 29.87
N VAL A 670 14.85 15.99 30.26
CA VAL A 670 13.52 16.61 30.13
C VAL A 670 13.11 16.71 28.66
N ARG A 671 14.00 17.20 27.79
CA ARG A 671 13.73 17.35 26.36
C ARG A 671 13.61 16.00 25.65
N ASP A 672 14.55 15.09 25.89
CA ASP A 672 14.75 13.91 25.05
C ASP A 672 14.00 12.67 25.55
N TYR A 673 13.55 12.67 26.82
CA TYR A 673 12.84 11.54 27.44
C TYR A 673 11.54 11.97 28.11
N ASP A 674 11.58 12.77 29.19
CA ASP A 674 10.39 13.00 30.03
C ASP A 674 9.21 13.57 29.24
N LEU A 675 9.46 14.53 28.33
CA LEU A 675 8.42 15.12 27.48
C LEU A 675 8.19 14.31 26.20
N THR A 676 9.24 13.80 25.57
CA THR A 676 9.18 12.94 24.37
C THR A 676 8.29 11.72 24.58
N ASP A 677 8.45 11.03 25.71
CA ASP A 677 7.69 9.83 26.06
C ASP A 677 6.20 10.15 26.32
N LEU A 678 5.88 11.42 26.58
CA LEU A 678 4.52 11.95 26.72
C LEU A 678 3.96 12.57 25.43
N GLY A 679 4.67 12.44 24.31
CA GLY A 679 4.25 13.01 23.03
C GLY A 679 4.44 14.52 22.93
N VAL A 680 5.45 15.06 23.61
CA VAL A 680 5.77 16.50 23.59
C VAL A 680 7.20 16.71 23.13
N GLN A 681 7.35 17.54 22.10
CA GLN A 681 8.64 17.99 21.59
C GLN A 681 8.85 19.46 21.97
N LEU A 682 10.05 19.80 22.46
CA LEU A 682 10.49 21.17 22.68
C LEU A 682 11.43 21.61 21.55
N ASP A 683 11.06 22.71 20.90
CA ASP A 683 11.90 23.38 19.91
C ASP A 683 12.52 24.63 20.53
N ASP A 684 13.84 24.59 20.73
CA ASP A 684 14.59 25.73 21.28
C ASP A 684 14.54 26.92 20.30
N GLN A 685 14.23 28.12 20.81
CA GLN A 685 14.17 29.35 20.04
C GLN A 685 15.28 30.33 20.48
N THR A 686 15.75 31.17 19.56
CA THR A 686 16.67 32.27 19.90
C THR A 686 15.90 33.39 20.59
N ASP A 687 16.32 33.77 21.79
CA ASP A 687 15.75 34.88 22.60
C ASP A 687 14.24 34.76 22.91
N LYS A 688 13.67 33.55 22.82
CA LYS A 688 12.27 33.24 23.14
C LYS A 688 12.18 31.91 23.90
N PRO A 689 11.10 31.69 24.68
CA PRO A 689 10.83 30.39 25.29
C PRO A 689 10.78 29.26 24.25
N SER A 690 11.10 28.04 24.66
CA SER A 690 10.99 26.88 23.78
C SER A 690 9.55 26.67 23.31
N LEU A 691 9.38 26.38 22.02
CA LEU A 691 8.07 26.11 21.43
C LEU A 691 7.63 24.69 21.78
N ILE A 692 6.45 24.56 22.40
CA ILE A 692 5.88 23.28 22.82
C ILE A 692 5.03 22.70 21.69
N LYS A 693 5.37 21.50 21.23
CA LYS A 693 4.69 20.80 20.15
C LYS A 693 4.15 19.47 20.61
N PHE A 694 2.88 19.21 20.32
CA PHE A 694 2.30 17.88 20.48
C PHE A 694 2.55 17.04 19.24
N VAL A 695 3.21 15.91 19.43
CA VAL A 695 3.54 14.93 18.38
C VAL A 695 3.30 13.54 18.98
N PRO A 696 2.67 12.59 18.28
CA PRO A 696 2.44 11.26 18.83
C PRO A 696 3.72 10.65 19.43
N ALA A 697 3.66 10.21 20.69
CA ALA A 697 4.82 9.69 21.42
C ALA A 697 5.53 8.56 20.66
N SER A 698 4.76 7.69 20.00
CA SER A 698 5.31 6.62 19.15
C SER A 698 6.22 7.14 18.03
N ARG A 699 5.89 8.29 17.41
CA ARG A 699 6.74 8.91 16.38
C ARG A 699 8.01 9.49 16.98
N LEU A 700 7.91 10.18 18.12
CA LEU A 700 9.07 10.77 18.79
C LEU A 700 10.04 9.69 19.28
N ILE A 701 9.51 8.61 19.87
CA ILE A 701 10.30 7.45 20.32
C ILE A 701 10.98 6.76 19.14
N ALA A 702 10.24 6.49 18.05
CA ALA A 702 10.81 5.88 16.85
C ALA A 702 11.93 6.73 16.24
N ALA A 703 11.76 8.05 16.16
CA ALA A 703 12.80 8.96 15.66
C ALA A 703 14.05 8.97 16.57
N ARG A 704 13.86 8.88 17.89
CA ARG A 704 14.96 8.76 18.87
C ARG A 704 15.73 7.46 18.68
N GLU A 705 15.02 6.33 18.53
CA GLU A 705 15.60 5.00 18.31
C GLU A 705 16.33 4.91 16.96
N GLU A 706 15.75 5.45 15.89
CA GLU A 706 16.38 5.49 14.57
C GLU A 706 17.67 6.30 14.59
N LYS A 707 17.66 7.47 15.24
CA LYS A 707 18.87 8.29 15.42
C LYS A 707 19.94 7.53 16.21
N ALA A 708 19.55 6.81 17.27
CA ALA A 708 20.47 5.98 18.05
C ALA A 708 21.05 4.84 17.21
N ALA A 709 20.22 4.15 16.40
CA ALA A 709 20.64 3.10 15.50
C ALA A 709 21.60 3.62 14.42
N LEU A 710 21.33 4.78 13.82
CA LEU A 710 22.22 5.40 12.83
C LEU A 710 23.56 5.80 13.44
N LEU A 711 23.57 6.31 14.67
CA LEU A 711 24.80 6.63 15.39
C LEU A 711 25.60 5.37 15.72
N ALA A 712 24.93 4.30 16.17
CA ALA A 712 25.55 3.00 16.41
C ALA A 712 26.14 2.40 15.13
N GLU A 713 25.43 2.52 14.01
CA GLU A 713 25.89 2.07 12.69
C GLU A 713 27.12 2.85 12.23
N LYS A 714 27.08 4.18 12.30
CA LYS A 714 28.25 5.03 11.98
C LYS A 714 29.44 4.71 12.88
N ALA A 715 29.21 4.43 14.16
CA ALA A 715 30.27 4.00 15.08
C ALA A 715 30.85 2.64 14.67
N ARG A 716 29.99 1.67 14.32
CA ARG A 716 30.40 0.35 13.82
C ARG A 716 31.21 0.47 12.52
N GLN A 717 30.73 1.23 11.54
CA GLN A 717 31.42 1.48 10.28
C GLN A 717 32.78 2.14 10.50
N LYS A 718 32.87 3.12 11.41
CA LYS A 718 34.13 3.78 11.77
C LYS A 718 35.12 2.79 12.39
N GLU A 719 34.64 1.90 13.25
CA GLU A 719 35.46 0.88 13.91
C GLU A 719 35.90 -0.23 12.93
N GLU A 720 35.01 -0.68 12.05
CA GLU A 720 35.34 -1.63 10.96
C GLU A 720 36.36 -1.04 9.99
N ALA A 721 36.18 0.23 9.59
CA ALA A 721 37.15 0.93 8.75
C ALA A 721 38.50 1.09 9.45
N ARG A 722 38.53 1.34 10.77
CA ARG A 722 39.77 1.38 11.57
C ARG A 722 40.48 0.02 11.54
N LYS A 723 39.77 -1.07 11.85
CA LYS A 723 40.33 -2.44 11.84
C LYS A 723 40.80 -2.87 10.44
N ALA A 724 40.04 -2.53 9.39
CA ALA A 724 40.41 -2.82 8.01
C ALA A 724 41.69 -2.08 7.60
N ARG A 725 41.84 -0.81 8.02
CA ARG A 725 43.05 -0.02 7.77
C ARG A 725 44.27 -0.60 8.51
N GLU A 726 44.10 -0.99 9.78
CA GLU A 726 45.15 -1.63 10.58
C GLU A 726 45.61 -2.95 9.95
N LYS A 727 44.68 -3.81 9.57
CA LYS A 727 45.00 -5.08 8.88
C LYS A 727 45.68 -4.85 7.54
N ALA A 728 45.21 -3.90 6.73
CA ALA A 728 45.83 -3.57 5.45
C ALA A 728 47.25 -3.01 5.62
N GLU A 729 47.48 -2.23 6.68
CA GLU A 729 48.80 -1.72 7.02
C GLU A 729 49.74 -2.85 7.50
N GLU A 730 49.26 -3.78 8.34
CA GLU A 730 50.01 -4.98 8.75
C GLU A 730 50.37 -5.87 7.55
N GLU A 731 49.43 -6.15 6.65
CA GLU A 731 49.68 -6.93 5.43
C GLU A 731 50.66 -6.22 4.48
N LYS A 732 50.54 -4.89 4.35
CA LYS A 732 51.49 -4.06 3.59
C LYS A 732 52.90 -4.27 4.13
N TRP A 733 53.10 -4.12 5.44
CA TRP A 733 54.41 -4.24 6.06
C TRP A 733 54.94 -5.67 6.11
N ALA A 734 54.06 -6.67 6.27
CA ALA A 734 54.44 -8.07 6.18
C ALA A 734 55.00 -8.44 4.80
N LYS A 735 54.36 -7.98 3.72
CA LYS A 735 54.87 -8.14 2.34
C LYS A 735 56.15 -7.35 2.12
N ALA A 736 56.22 -6.14 2.65
CA ALA A 736 57.39 -5.28 2.53
C ALA A 736 58.65 -5.84 3.18
N LYS A 737 58.56 -6.78 4.13
CA LYS A 737 59.73 -7.41 4.77
C LYS A 737 60.59 -8.22 3.80
N VAL A 738 59.99 -8.78 2.76
CA VAL A 738 60.70 -9.65 1.81
C VAL A 738 61.57 -8.80 0.88
N PRO A 739 62.91 -8.99 0.87
CA PRO A 739 63.76 -8.30 -0.09
C PRO A 739 63.35 -8.63 -1.53
N PRO A 740 63.43 -7.68 -2.47
CA PRO A 740 63.05 -7.93 -3.87
C PRO A 740 63.86 -9.06 -4.52
N GLN A 741 65.07 -9.35 -4.04
CA GLN A 741 65.91 -10.46 -4.52
C GLN A 741 65.37 -11.84 -4.14
N ASP A 742 64.52 -11.93 -3.10
CA ASP A 742 64.02 -13.20 -2.57
C ASP A 742 62.57 -13.48 -2.93
N MET A 743 61.85 -12.48 -3.46
CA MET A 743 60.39 -12.55 -3.63
C MET A 743 59.92 -13.64 -4.61
N PHE A 744 60.77 -14.06 -5.55
CA PHE A 744 60.44 -15.10 -6.54
C PHE A 744 61.07 -16.46 -6.25
N LYS A 745 61.90 -16.58 -5.21
CA LYS A 745 62.64 -17.82 -4.92
C LYS A 745 61.76 -18.94 -4.36
N SER A 746 60.62 -18.59 -3.78
CA SER A 746 59.64 -19.53 -3.23
C SER A 746 58.61 -20.02 -4.25
N ASP A 747 58.62 -19.48 -5.46
CA ASP A 747 57.67 -19.85 -6.51
C ASP A 747 58.18 -21.09 -7.28
N ALA A 748 57.44 -22.19 -7.16
CA ALA A 748 57.78 -23.49 -7.74
C ALA A 748 57.81 -23.50 -9.28
N ASN A 749 57.34 -22.43 -9.94
CA ASN A 749 57.36 -22.31 -11.39
C ASN A 749 58.72 -21.90 -11.95
N TYR A 750 59.69 -21.55 -11.10
CA TYR A 750 61.00 -21.05 -11.51
C TYR A 750 62.13 -21.90 -10.92
N GLN A 751 63.21 -22.07 -11.70
CA GLN A 751 64.33 -22.92 -11.34
C GLN A 751 65.66 -22.17 -11.22
N GLU A 752 65.84 -21.08 -11.98
CA GLU A 752 67.04 -20.24 -11.95
C GLU A 752 66.65 -18.76 -11.94
N TRP A 753 67.46 -17.93 -11.26
CA TRP A 753 67.27 -16.48 -11.12
C TRP A 753 68.57 -15.73 -11.44
N ASP A 754 68.45 -14.48 -11.90
CA ASP A 754 69.59 -13.60 -12.15
C ASP A 754 70.16 -12.96 -10.85
N ALA A 755 71.18 -12.10 -10.99
CA ALA A 755 71.85 -11.45 -9.87
C ALA A 755 70.92 -10.52 -9.07
N GLU A 756 69.87 -10.00 -9.69
CA GLU A 756 68.85 -9.16 -9.10
C GLU A 756 67.69 -9.96 -8.50
N GLY A 757 67.67 -11.29 -8.68
CA GLY A 757 66.67 -12.21 -8.17
C GLY A 757 65.44 -12.36 -9.07
N LEU A 758 65.49 -11.93 -10.33
CA LEU A 758 64.44 -12.16 -11.32
C LEU A 758 64.55 -13.56 -11.93
N PRO A 759 63.43 -14.28 -12.13
CA PRO A 759 63.44 -15.59 -12.75
C PRO A 759 64.02 -15.56 -14.18
N ALA A 760 65.03 -16.39 -14.42
CA ALA A 760 65.66 -16.60 -15.71
C ALA A 760 65.11 -17.84 -16.43
N LYS A 761 64.78 -18.91 -15.68
CA LYS A 761 64.22 -20.16 -16.23
C LYS A 761 62.97 -20.65 -15.50
N LEU A 762 62.07 -21.25 -16.26
CA LEU A 762 60.90 -21.98 -15.76
C LEU A 762 61.29 -23.33 -15.17
N ALA A 763 60.38 -23.96 -14.42
CA ALA A 763 60.58 -25.25 -13.77
C ALA A 763 60.89 -26.41 -14.74
N ASP A 764 60.54 -26.27 -16.02
CA ASP A 764 60.86 -27.22 -17.09
C ASP A 764 62.23 -26.97 -17.75
N GLY A 765 62.99 -25.98 -17.25
CA GLY A 765 64.31 -25.59 -17.75
C GLY A 765 64.30 -24.65 -18.95
N SER A 766 63.13 -24.25 -19.46
CA SER A 766 63.01 -23.29 -20.57
C SER A 766 63.21 -21.83 -20.12
N GLU A 767 63.64 -20.95 -21.02
CA GLU A 767 63.81 -19.52 -20.73
C GLU A 767 62.45 -18.83 -20.49
N VAL A 768 62.40 -17.95 -19.50
CA VAL A 768 61.18 -17.17 -19.23
C VAL A 768 60.87 -16.24 -20.41
N PRO A 769 59.65 -16.29 -21.00
CA PRO A 769 59.30 -15.46 -22.14
C PRO A 769 59.47 -13.95 -21.88
N LYS A 770 59.94 -13.19 -22.86
CA LYS A 770 60.20 -11.73 -22.74
C LYS A 770 58.99 -10.92 -22.24
N SER A 771 57.78 -11.32 -22.60
CA SER A 771 56.53 -10.69 -22.14
C SER A 771 56.27 -10.93 -20.65
N GLN A 772 56.68 -12.09 -20.12
CA GLN A 772 56.60 -12.45 -18.71
C GLN A 772 57.73 -11.80 -17.91
N VAL A 773 58.95 -11.72 -18.45
CA VAL A 773 60.07 -10.97 -17.83
C VAL A 773 59.68 -9.52 -17.55
N LYS A 774 59.01 -8.84 -18.50
CA LYS A 774 58.54 -7.46 -18.29
C LYS A 774 57.50 -7.34 -17.17
N LYS A 775 56.64 -8.34 -17.00
CA LYS A 775 55.67 -8.39 -15.89
C LYS A 775 56.36 -8.63 -14.55
N LEU A 776 57.28 -9.60 -14.49
CA LEU A 776 58.08 -9.92 -13.31
C LEU A 776 58.94 -8.74 -12.87
N LYS A 777 59.55 -8.02 -13.83
CA LYS A 777 60.32 -6.81 -13.54
C LYS A 777 59.46 -5.71 -12.92
N LYS A 778 58.24 -5.49 -13.43
CA LYS A 778 57.31 -4.52 -12.85
C LYS A 778 56.90 -4.88 -11.42
N GLU A 779 56.70 -6.16 -11.15
CA GLU A 779 56.38 -6.66 -9.80
C GLU A 779 57.58 -6.52 -8.86
N TRP A 780 58.78 -6.82 -9.34
CA TRP A 780 60.04 -6.60 -8.63
C TRP A 780 60.26 -5.11 -8.29
N ASP A 781 60.05 -4.20 -9.24
CA ASP A 781 60.21 -2.76 -9.00
C ASP A 781 59.20 -2.24 -7.96
N ARG A 782 57.98 -2.79 -7.96
CA ARG A 782 56.96 -2.50 -6.94
C ARG A 782 57.41 -3.00 -5.57
N GLN A 783 57.93 -4.23 -5.50
CA GLN A 783 58.41 -4.81 -4.25
C GLN A 783 59.64 -4.07 -3.73
N LYS A 784 60.57 -3.68 -4.60
CA LYS A 784 61.74 -2.88 -4.22
C LYS A 784 61.30 -1.57 -3.57
N LYS A 785 60.40 -0.82 -4.23
CA LYS A 785 59.88 0.43 -3.66
C LYS A 785 59.22 0.19 -2.29
N LEU A 786 58.44 -0.88 -2.17
CA LEU A 786 57.73 -1.22 -0.94
C LEU A 786 58.70 -1.62 0.18
N HIS A 787 59.75 -2.38 -0.13
CA HIS A 787 60.81 -2.78 0.80
C HIS A 787 61.68 -1.60 1.22
N ASP A 788 62.02 -0.70 0.28
CA ASP A 788 62.74 0.53 0.58
C ASP A 788 61.92 1.43 1.55
N GLU A 789 60.60 1.56 1.32
CA GLU A 789 59.70 2.24 2.26
C GLU A 789 59.70 1.58 3.66
N TYR A 790 59.76 0.25 3.73
CA TYR A 790 59.85 -0.50 4.99
C TYR A 790 61.17 -0.25 5.71
N LEU A 791 62.30 -0.25 4.99
CA LEU A 791 63.61 0.06 5.55
C LEU A 791 63.68 1.50 6.06
N VAL A 792 63.04 2.46 5.39
CA VAL A 792 62.94 3.84 5.91
C VAL A 792 62.11 3.89 7.19
N LYS A 793 60.98 3.17 7.26
CA LYS A 793 60.06 3.24 8.41
C LYS A 793 60.53 2.43 9.63
N PHE A 794 61.18 1.28 9.42
CA PHE A 794 61.55 0.33 10.48
C PHE A 794 63.06 0.01 10.53
N GLY A 795 63.84 0.42 9.53
CA GLY A 795 65.26 0.06 9.37
C GLY A 795 66.26 1.05 9.94
N ALA A 796 65.85 2.08 10.69
CA ALA A 796 66.76 2.89 11.49
C ALA A 796 67.00 2.26 12.87
N SER A 797 67.63 1.08 12.89
CA SER A 797 68.47 0.54 13.98
C SER A 797 68.96 -0.87 13.62
N ALA A 798 70.13 -0.93 12.99
CA ALA A 798 71.09 -2.02 13.16
C ALA A 798 72.48 -1.37 13.25
#